data_AF-A0A1F0NW01-F1
#
_entry.id   AF-A0A1F0NW01-F1
#
_cell.length_a   1.000
_cell.length_b   1.000
_cell.length_c   1.000
_cell.angle_alpha   90.00
_cell.angle_beta   90.00
_cell.angle_gamma   90.00
#
_symmetry.space_group_name_H-M   'P 1'
#
loop_
_entity.id
_entity.type
_entity.pdbx_description
1 polymer ?
#
loop_
_entity_poly.entity_id
_entity_poly.type
_entity_poly.pdbx_seq_one_letter_code
_entity_poly.pdbx_strand_id
1 'polypeptide(L)'
;MKHGTKLLVAVLLSCGSLQAQNVVPAYAIQDKDSTCQIFVYSPGEREGLHLAFLGDDEKWHEVGQLCASDYGPWGVEKRMFDPFVTKANDGTWRAVWAVNSTSPVFAAAYSEDLVTWRPQDYPIVREKGIHQPVVYQMGDGSFDIYFKTPKGKRYMQASGDFRHFVEDSLASEADDILWQVDNAEVNGKSYKGNAFDVPAMHLNYIRSWFAALKKDSALYGESMKDDAQRFASLRKPVEATLHVDNAQTKAISNKLVGIFFEDISRAADGGLYAELLENGDFEYTSADHKAWTAQTAWTSDKPMTIATDDPLSKNNAHYAILDQATLMNHGWDKTIYDRGGLYDFSIYARCLDPKKGQLIVQLVDSVGQPLAEGKVKVEGTGWQRYSLVLNTVGKKRAQPVQPMNCSLRIVSVKEGRVAVDMVSLFPHETYKGHGMRKDIAEAIAALKPKFMRFPGGCMLHGDGLENIYHWKESIGPLYNRKPDRNIWGYHQTRGLGFYEYFQFCEDIGAEPLPVLAAGVPCQNSTANAEGVAGQQGGIPMAEMPAYVQDVLDLIEWANGDATTSKWAKMRADAGHPAPFQLKMIGIGNEDLITTQFEERYLMICKAVKAKYPNIEVVGTVGPFHYPSADYIEGWKFAKAHKEVIDAVDEHYYESAGWFLHNQDYYDSYDRKAPKVYLGEYASRTRTMESALAEAVHLCNIERNGDVVEMTSYAPLLCHEKHQNWNPDMIYFNASEVKTTPSYNTQALFSQFSGDSYVASRVEIASELAYRMASSVVKDSRSGNTYLKLVNALPVTVSLKVDGLALPAQPRMVYFSGKPGDESSQLRSSEESGALINVQNGRLQLPAYSVVAASVAP
;
A
#
# COMPACT_ATOMS: atom_id res chain seq x y z
N MET A 1 16.87 9.93 61.00
CA MET A 1 16.76 11.38 60.71
C MET A 1 16.77 11.51 59.19
N LYS A 2 15.63 11.33 58.51
CA LYS A 2 14.59 12.32 58.14
C LYS A 2 15.17 13.54 57.44
N HIS A 3 14.82 13.73 56.16
CA HIS A 3 14.36 14.94 55.43
C HIS A 3 14.22 14.50 53.96
N GLY A 4 13.08 14.41 53.26
CA GLY A 4 11.73 14.86 53.54
C GLY A 4 11.32 16.04 52.64
N THR A 5 11.36 15.89 51.31
CA THR A 5 10.89 16.95 50.39
C THR A 5 9.45 16.63 49.96
N LYS A 6 8.50 17.44 50.43
CA LYS A 6 7.08 17.36 50.11
C LYS A 6 6.82 18.05 48.77
N LEU A 7 6.17 17.35 47.83
CA LEU A 7 5.57 17.95 46.63
C LEU A 7 4.19 18.50 47.03
N LEU A 8 4.00 19.82 46.91
CA LEU A 8 2.72 20.49 47.15
C LEU A 8 1.95 20.56 45.83
N VAL A 9 0.85 19.80 45.71
CA VAL A 9 -0.11 19.93 44.60
C VAL A 9 -1.11 21.01 44.99
N ALA A 10 -1.07 22.16 44.30
CA ALA A 10 -2.11 23.17 44.39
C ALA A 10 -3.21 22.85 43.38
N VAL A 11 -4.40 22.48 43.87
CA VAL A 11 -5.63 22.36 43.07
C VAL A 11 -6.23 23.76 42.95
N LEU A 12 -6.25 24.32 41.74
CA LEU A 12 -7.05 25.49 41.40
C LEU A 12 -8.21 25.07 40.50
N LEU A 13 -9.41 25.12 41.09
CA LEU A 13 -10.69 25.12 40.40
C LEU A 13 -10.92 26.51 39.79
N SER A 14 -11.09 26.60 38.48
CA SER A 14 -11.77 27.75 37.85
C SER A 14 -12.53 27.30 36.61
N CYS A 15 -13.82 27.66 36.59
CA CYS A 15 -14.79 27.39 35.54
C CYS A 15 -14.52 28.17 34.24
N GLY A 16 -14.76 27.52 33.12
CA GLY A 16 -15.56 28.04 32.00
C GLY A 16 -15.08 29.30 31.27
N SER A 17 -14.19 29.12 30.29
CA SER A 17 -14.12 29.93 29.08
C SER A 17 -13.46 29.11 27.97
N LEU A 18 -14.03 29.15 26.76
CA LEU A 18 -13.57 28.45 25.56
C LEU A 18 -12.04 28.49 25.42
N GLN A 19 -11.38 27.34 25.54
CA GLN A 19 -9.96 27.20 25.21
C GLN A 19 -9.84 26.89 23.72
N ALA A 20 -9.32 27.86 22.97
CA ALA A 20 -8.48 27.54 21.82
C ALA A 20 -7.41 26.55 22.28
N GLN A 21 -7.08 25.56 21.46
CA GLN A 21 -6.08 24.54 21.74
C GLN A 21 -4.76 25.20 22.16
N ASN A 22 -4.49 25.26 23.46
CA ASN A 22 -3.19 25.69 23.98
C ASN A 22 -2.20 24.56 23.71
N VAL A 23 -1.47 24.68 22.61
CA VAL A 23 -0.28 23.86 22.35
C VAL A 23 0.76 24.27 23.40
N VAL A 24 1.05 23.37 24.34
CA VAL A 24 2.12 23.56 25.32
C VAL A 24 3.42 23.14 24.61
N PRO A 25 4.48 23.97 24.61
CA PRO A 25 5.74 23.60 23.98
C PRO A 25 6.29 22.32 24.61
N ALA A 26 6.95 21.48 23.80
CA ALA A 26 7.50 20.19 24.22
C ALA A 26 8.48 20.29 25.42
N TYR A 27 9.00 21.49 25.69
CA TYR A 27 9.82 21.82 26.85
C TYR A 27 9.61 23.28 27.30
N ALA A 28 9.87 23.57 28.57
CA ALA A 28 9.86 24.93 29.12
C ALA A 28 11.22 25.28 29.74
N ILE A 29 11.76 26.44 29.40
CA ILE A 29 13.10 26.87 29.84
C ILE A 29 13.01 27.43 31.27
N GLN A 30 13.72 26.81 32.21
CA GLN A 30 13.90 27.35 33.57
C GLN A 30 15.36 27.81 33.76
N ASP A 31 15.56 29.13 33.74
CA ASP A 31 16.73 29.92 34.13
C ASP A 31 18.17 29.35 33.93
N LYS A 32 18.93 30.10 33.10
CA LYS A 32 20.38 30.00 32.78
C LYS A 32 20.83 28.88 31.85
N ASP A 33 20.15 28.70 30.71
CA ASP A 33 20.78 28.06 29.56
C ASP A 33 21.73 29.05 28.87
N SER A 34 22.99 28.65 28.66
CA SER A 34 23.85 29.32 27.68
C SER A 34 23.19 29.27 26.32
N THR A 35 23.11 30.39 25.61
CA THR A 35 22.63 30.44 24.22
C THR A 35 23.72 29.96 23.27
N CYS A 36 23.35 29.23 22.23
CA CYS A 36 24.22 28.86 21.13
C CYS A 36 23.58 29.26 19.80
N GLN A 37 24.43 29.48 18.80
CA GLN A 37 23.97 29.80 17.46
C GLN A 37 23.77 28.54 16.63
N ILE A 38 22.61 28.43 16.00
CA ILE A 38 22.29 27.44 14.98
C ILE A 38 22.07 28.12 13.64
N PHE A 39 22.28 27.38 12.56
CA PHE A 39 22.07 27.81 11.19
C PHE A 39 21.28 26.74 10.45
N VAL A 40 20.10 27.11 9.96
CA VAL A 40 19.19 26.22 9.24
C VAL A 40 19.27 26.56 7.75
N TYR A 41 19.56 25.57 6.92
CA TYR A 41 19.89 25.76 5.51
C TYR A 41 19.54 24.54 4.68
N SER A 42 19.61 24.62 3.35
CA SER A 42 19.56 23.44 2.49
C SER A 42 20.86 23.29 1.71
N PRO A 43 21.55 22.13 1.77
CA PRO A 43 22.80 21.93 1.03
C PRO A 43 22.63 21.92 -0.49
N GLY A 44 21.42 21.57 -0.94
CA GLY A 44 21.02 21.46 -2.34
C GLY A 44 19.54 21.08 -2.46
N GLU A 45 18.95 21.30 -3.64
CA GLU A 45 17.51 21.16 -3.88
C GLU A 45 16.92 19.78 -3.55
N ARG A 46 17.74 18.72 -3.50
CA ARG A 46 17.33 17.34 -3.16
C ARG A 46 17.77 16.88 -1.78
N GLU A 47 18.48 17.74 -1.05
CA GLU A 47 19.10 17.41 0.22
C GLU A 47 18.22 17.87 1.40
N GLY A 48 17.06 18.48 1.15
CA GLY A 48 16.14 18.89 2.22
C GLY A 48 16.74 19.98 3.14
N LEU A 49 16.12 20.14 4.31
CA LEU A 49 16.48 21.13 5.32
C LEU A 49 17.48 20.53 6.30
N HIS A 50 18.60 21.19 6.54
CA HIS A 50 19.69 20.79 7.42
C HIS A 50 19.90 21.81 8.53
N LEU A 51 20.53 21.36 9.62
CA LEU A 51 20.95 22.21 10.73
C LEU A 51 22.46 22.10 10.95
N ALA A 52 23.11 23.24 11.19
CA ALA A 52 24.47 23.35 11.70
C ALA A 52 24.49 24.19 12.99
N PHE A 53 25.53 24.05 13.81
CA PHE A 53 25.76 24.89 14.99
C PHE A 53 27.15 25.52 14.98
N LEU A 54 27.28 26.70 15.58
CA LEU A 54 28.57 27.37 15.74
C LEU A 54 29.29 26.79 16.97
N GLY A 55 30.44 26.16 16.74
CA GLY A 55 31.26 25.56 17.79
C GLY A 55 32.19 26.57 18.48
N ASP A 56 32.81 26.13 19.59
CA ASP A 56 33.81 26.92 20.32
C ASP A 56 35.07 27.23 19.50
N ASP A 57 35.28 26.52 18.39
CA ASP A 57 36.33 26.76 17.40
C ASP A 57 35.95 27.84 16.37
N GLU A 58 34.83 28.55 16.59
CA GLU A 58 34.25 29.57 15.73
C GLU A 58 33.91 29.06 14.32
N LYS A 59 33.65 27.75 14.18
CA LYS A 59 33.25 27.12 12.91
C LYS A 59 31.86 26.51 13.00
N TRP A 60 31.18 26.47 11.85
CA TRP A 60 29.89 25.80 11.74
C TRP A 60 30.07 24.30 11.52
N HIS A 61 29.44 23.50 12.38
CA HIS A 61 29.45 22.04 12.33
C HIS A 61 28.06 21.53 11.98
N GLU A 62 27.96 20.72 10.94
CA GLU A 62 26.71 20.10 10.53
C GLU A 62 26.21 19.08 11.56
N VAL A 63 24.89 19.07 11.78
CA VAL A 63 24.20 18.16 12.70
C VAL A 63 23.46 17.06 11.94
N GLY A 64 22.64 17.42 10.96
CA GLY A 64 21.86 16.47 10.15
C GLY A 64 20.69 17.10 9.40
N GLN A 65 19.99 16.27 8.61
CA GLN A 65 18.80 16.65 7.85
C GLN A 65 17.55 16.62 8.77
N LEU A 66 16.89 17.76 8.91
CA LEU A 66 15.67 17.97 9.71
C LEU A 66 14.40 17.45 9.01
N CYS A 67 14.21 17.76 7.73
CA CYS A 67 13.09 17.28 6.92
C CYS A 67 13.40 17.39 5.42
N ALA A 68 12.64 16.67 4.60
CA ALA A 68 12.72 16.71 3.13
C ALA A 68 11.35 17.05 2.54
N SER A 69 11.32 17.55 1.30
CA SER A 69 10.07 17.87 0.60
C SER A 69 9.31 16.58 0.23
N ASP A 70 8.02 16.52 0.57
CA ASP A 70 7.13 15.42 0.19
C ASP A 70 6.28 15.74 -1.07
N TYR A 71 6.61 16.81 -1.80
CA TYR A 71 5.85 17.27 -2.96
C TYR A 71 6.05 16.44 -4.22
N GLY A 72 4.95 16.04 -4.86
CA GLY A 72 4.97 15.47 -6.21
C GLY A 72 5.46 14.02 -6.28
N PRO A 73 5.59 13.46 -7.51
CA PRO A 73 5.98 12.07 -7.71
C PRO A 73 7.40 11.76 -7.21
N TRP A 74 7.62 10.49 -6.86
CA TRP A 74 8.93 9.98 -6.44
C TRP A 74 10.07 10.43 -7.38
N GLY A 75 11.15 10.90 -6.78
CA GLY A 75 12.42 11.20 -7.45
C GLY A 75 12.50 12.54 -8.21
N VAL A 76 11.45 12.96 -8.92
CA VAL A 76 11.54 14.13 -9.82
C VAL A 76 11.26 15.45 -9.09
N GLU A 77 10.14 15.50 -8.35
CA GLU A 77 9.55 16.73 -7.80
C GLU A 77 9.79 16.91 -6.29
N LYS A 78 10.33 15.90 -5.60
CA LYS A 78 10.68 15.93 -4.16
C LYS A 78 11.87 16.87 -3.91
N ARG A 79 11.65 18.18 -4.04
CA ARG A 79 12.67 19.23 -4.03
C ARG A 79 12.32 20.39 -3.10
N MET A 80 13.37 21.07 -2.64
CA MET A 80 13.31 22.20 -1.72
C MET A 80 14.16 23.36 -2.26
N PHE A 81 13.51 24.42 -2.76
CA PHE A 81 14.17 25.62 -3.27
C PHE A 81 13.97 26.81 -2.35
N ASP A 82 15.05 27.56 -2.11
CA ASP A 82 15.05 28.78 -1.29
C ASP A 82 14.28 28.61 0.05
N PRO A 83 14.59 27.60 0.88
CA PRO A 83 13.87 27.42 2.13
C PRO A 83 14.12 28.59 3.07
N PHE A 84 13.05 29.00 3.75
CA PHE A 84 13.08 30.03 4.77
C PHE A 84 12.42 29.50 6.03
N VAL A 85 13.10 29.66 7.16
CA VAL A 85 12.63 29.25 8.48
C VAL A 85 12.47 30.48 9.36
N THR A 86 11.43 30.47 10.19
CA THR A 86 11.25 31.46 11.25
C THR A 86 10.88 30.79 12.57
N LYS A 87 11.32 31.40 13.67
CA LYS A 87 10.95 31.01 15.03
C LYS A 87 9.79 31.90 15.49
N ALA A 88 8.65 31.29 15.77
CA ALA A 88 7.48 31.98 16.28
C ALA A 88 7.63 32.33 17.77
N ASN A 89 6.86 33.30 18.23
CA ASN A 89 6.84 33.82 19.60
C ASN A 89 6.42 32.76 20.64
N ASP A 90 5.72 31.71 20.22
CA ASP A 90 5.35 30.56 21.05
C ASP A 90 6.50 29.55 21.23
N GLY A 91 7.65 29.80 20.62
CA GLY A 91 8.84 28.94 20.66
C GLY A 91 8.89 27.86 19.56
N THR A 92 7.84 27.76 18.74
CA THR A 92 7.73 26.79 17.64
C THR A 92 8.28 27.38 16.35
N TRP A 93 8.31 26.58 15.28
CA TRP A 93 9.02 26.88 14.03
C TRP A 93 8.08 26.80 12.84
N ARG A 94 8.30 27.66 11.84
CA ARG A 94 7.64 27.58 10.52
C ARG A 94 8.71 27.51 9.45
N ALA A 95 8.47 26.71 8.42
CA ALA A 95 9.30 26.65 7.23
C ALA A 95 8.43 26.83 5.98
N VAL A 96 8.96 27.55 5.00
CA VAL A 96 8.38 27.66 3.65
C VAL A 96 9.47 27.49 2.60
N TRP A 97 9.14 26.87 1.47
CA TRP A 97 10.06 26.75 0.33
C TRP A 97 9.32 26.61 -0.99
N ALA A 98 9.96 27.02 -2.08
CA ALA A 98 9.44 26.77 -3.42
C ALA A 98 9.68 25.30 -3.78
N VAL A 99 8.71 24.67 -4.44
CA VAL A 99 8.80 23.24 -4.80
C VAL A 99 9.46 23.00 -6.17
N ASN A 100 9.25 23.93 -7.11
CA ASN A 100 9.89 23.98 -8.42
C ASN A 100 9.63 25.37 -9.07
N SER A 101 10.01 25.54 -10.33
CA SER A 101 9.85 26.81 -11.06
C SER A 101 8.57 26.90 -11.92
N THR A 102 7.67 25.93 -11.87
CA THR A 102 6.53 25.80 -12.80
C THR A 102 5.18 25.65 -12.11
N SER A 103 5.15 25.16 -10.87
CA SER A 103 3.94 24.93 -10.10
C SER A 103 3.41 26.25 -9.49
N PRO A 104 2.08 26.35 -9.31
CA PRO A 104 1.44 27.44 -8.59
C PRO A 104 1.32 27.12 -7.09
N VAL A 105 2.31 26.44 -6.50
CA VAL A 105 2.31 26.09 -5.07
C VAL A 105 3.69 26.31 -4.48
N PHE A 106 3.73 26.55 -3.18
CA PHE A 106 4.92 26.44 -2.34
C PHE A 106 4.59 25.47 -1.20
N ALA A 107 5.60 24.98 -0.51
CA ALA A 107 5.40 24.11 0.64
C ALA A 107 5.44 24.94 1.93
N ALA A 108 4.60 24.57 2.88
CA ALA A 108 4.54 25.15 4.22
C ALA A 108 4.59 24.03 5.26
N ALA A 109 5.44 24.19 6.27
CA ALA A 109 5.59 23.21 7.33
C ALA A 109 5.72 23.88 8.71
N TYR A 110 5.32 23.14 9.74
CA TYR A 110 5.34 23.55 11.14
C TYR A 110 6.17 22.55 11.95
N SER A 111 6.93 23.00 12.94
CA SER A 111 7.61 22.11 13.90
C SER A 111 7.61 22.68 15.30
N GLU A 112 7.48 21.81 16.31
CA GLU A 112 7.56 22.21 17.72
C GLU A 112 9.02 22.27 18.21
N ASP A 113 9.92 21.51 17.60
CA ASP A 113 11.25 21.22 18.15
C ASP A 113 12.39 21.16 17.11
N LEU A 114 12.12 21.49 15.83
CA LEU A 114 12.98 21.39 14.63
C LEU A 114 13.27 19.98 14.09
N VAL A 115 13.06 18.92 14.87
CA VAL A 115 13.34 17.53 14.41
C VAL A 115 12.07 16.75 14.10
N THR A 116 10.93 17.21 14.62
CA THR A 116 9.59 16.67 14.37
C THR A 116 8.77 17.72 13.63
N TRP A 117 8.58 17.53 12.32
CA TRP A 117 7.79 18.42 11.48
C TRP A 117 6.38 17.83 11.31
N ARG A 118 5.36 18.69 11.26
CA ARG A 118 3.99 18.31 10.85
C ARG A 118 3.91 18.11 9.33
N PRO A 119 2.85 17.43 8.84
CA PRO A 119 2.63 17.20 7.41
C PRO A 119 2.71 18.51 6.64
N GLN A 120 3.29 18.46 5.45
CA GLN A 120 3.49 19.64 4.61
C GLN A 120 2.16 20.02 3.96
N ASP A 121 1.80 21.29 4.06
CA ASP A 121 0.68 21.86 3.31
C ASP A 121 1.20 22.52 2.03
N TYR A 122 0.41 22.48 0.96
CA TYR A 122 0.76 23.03 -0.36
C TYR A 122 -0.23 24.11 -0.79
N PRO A 123 -0.14 25.34 -0.26
CA PRO A 123 -1.05 26.41 -0.61
C PRO A 123 -0.99 26.73 -2.11
N ILE A 124 -2.15 26.71 -2.76
CA ILE A 124 -2.29 27.07 -4.17
C ILE A 124 -2.39 28.58 -4.30
N VAL A 125 -1.57 29.16 -5.17
CA VAL A 125 -1.54 30.61 -5.46
C VAL A 125 -1.96 30.89 -6.91
N ARG A 126 -2.27 32.15 -7.21
CA ARG A 126 -2.73 32.58 -8.55
C ARG A 126 -1.66 32.52 -9.64
N GLU A 127 -0.39 32.53 -9.26
CA GLU A 127 0.73 32.69 -10.20
C GLU A 127 1.73 31.54 -10.08
N LYS A 128 2.20 31.06 -11.22
CA LYS A 128 3.19 29.97 -11.32
C LYS A 128 4.62 30.49 -11.12
N GLY A 129 5.52 29.58 -10.75
CA GLY A 129 6.96 29.88 -10.69
C GLY A 129 7.35 30.64 -9.43
N ILE A 130 6.85 30.16 -8.30
CA ILE A 130 7.16 30.71 -6.99
C ILE A 130 8.64 30.56 -6.69
N HIS A 131 9.27 31.60 -6.16
CA HIS A 131 10.64 31.57 -5.67
C HIS A 131 10.81 32.46 -4.46
N GLN A 132 11.79 32.14 -3.63
CA GLN A 132 12.13 32.86 -2.41
C GLN A 132 10.93 33.17 -1.50
N PRO A 133 10.13 32.17 -1.08
CA PRO A 133 9.10 32.42 -0.08
C PRO A 133 9.75 32.75 1.27
N VAL A 134 9.17 33.71 1.99
CA VAL A 134 9.61 34.15 3.33
C VAL A 134 8.40 34.33 4.23
N VAL A 135 8.55 34.07 5.53
CA VAL A 135 7.44 34.06 6.49
C VAL A 135 7.75 34.87 7.75
N TYR A 136 6.79 35.68 8.17
CA TYR A 136 6.89 36.56 9.34
C TYR A 136 5.67 36.45 10.23
N GLN A 137 5.86 36.39 11.54
CA GLN A 137 4.73 36.40 12.47
C GLN A 137 4.22 37.82 12.71
N MET A 138 2.90 37.97 12.69
CA MET A 138 2.19 39.21 12.93
C MET A 138 1.82 39.38 14.41
N GLY A 139 1.52 40.62 14.83
CA GLY A 139 1.21 40.93 16.22
C GLY A 139 -0.06 40.27 16.77
N ASP A 140 -0.96 39.80 15.90
CA ASP A 140 -2.17 39.05 16.24
C ASP A 140 -1.94 37.53 16.30
N GLY A 141 -0.71 37.07 16.05
CA GLY A 141 -0.33 35.66 16.03
C GLY A 141 -0.50 34.97 14.68
N SER A 142 -1.10 35.64 13.68
CA SER A 142 -1.12 35.15 12.29
C SER A 142 0.26 35.28 11.64
N PHE A 143 0.41 34.78 10.41
CA PHE A 143 1.67 34.84 9.67
C PHE A 143 1.47 35.46 8.30
N ASP A 144 2.40 36.32 7.93
CA ASP A 144 2.52 36.90 6.60
C ASP A 144 3.56 36.12 5.79
N ILE A 145 3.17 35.63 4.62
CA ILE A 145 4.05 34.91 3.69
C ILE A 145 4.20 35.77 2.43
N TYR A 146 5.43 36.18 2.14
CA TYR A 146 5.77 36.92 0.92
C TYR A 146 6.55 36.03 -0.03
N PHE A 147 6.27 36.13 -1.32
CA PHE A 147 6.96 35.32 -2.33
C PHE A 147 7.03 36.06 -3.67
N LYS A 148 7.94 35.62 -4.53
CA LYS A 148 8.14 36.20 -5.86
C LYS A 148 7.67 35.26 -6.95
N THR A 149 7.30 35.84 -8.08
CA THR A 149 6.85 35.17 -9.29
C THR A 149 7.47 35.87 -10.50
N PRO A 150 7.37 35.32 -11.73
CA PRO A 150 7.81 36.03 -12.93
C PRO A 150 7.07 37.36 -13.18
N LYS A 151 5.92 37.60 -12.53
CA LYS A 151 5.12 38.82 -12.69
C LYS A 151 5.37 39.86 -11.60
N GLY A 152 6.00 39.49 -10.49
CA GLY A 152 6.30 40.42 -9.40
C GLY A 152 6.27 39.76 -8.02
N LYS A 153 5.84 40.51 -7.02
CA LYS A 153 5.75 40.07 -5.62
C LYS A 153 4.29 39.79 -5.27
N ARG A 154 4.07 38.72 -4.51
CA ARG A 154 2.76 38.27 -4.04
C ARG A 154 2.80 38.07 -2.52
N TYR A 155 1.62 37.96 -1.94
CA TYR A 155 1.43 37.90 -0.49
C TYR A 155 0.28 36.95 -0.14
N MET A 156 0.46 36.21 0.94
CA MET A 156 -0.51 35.28 1.50
C MET A 156 -0.50 35.36 3.03
N GLN A 157 -1.67 35.37 3.63
CA GLN A 157 -1.83 35.28 5.08
C GLN A 157 -2.02 33.81 5.48
N ALA A 158 -1.37 33.38 6.55
CA ALA A 158 -1.61 32.10 7.20
C ALA A 158 -2.14 32.28 8.64
N SER A 159 -3.02 31.37 9.07
CA SER A 159 -3.52 31.32 10.45
C SER A 159 -2.41 31.04 11.46
N GLY A 160 -2.65 31.30 12.75
CA GLY A 160 -1.64 31.11 13.80
C GLY A 160 -1.20 29.66 14.02
N ASP A 161 -2.08 28.69 13.71
CA ASP A 161 -1.75 27.26 13.66
C ASP A 161 -0.98 26.85 12.40
N PHE A 162 -0.83 27.78 11.44
CA PHE A 162 -0.16 27.62 10.16
C PHE A 162 -0.74 26.53 9.26
N ARG A 163 -2.07 26.36 9.30
CA ARG A 163 -2.82 25.38 8.50
C ARG A 163 -3.74 25.98 7.44
N HIS A 164 -4.20 27.22 7.64
CA HIS A 164 -5.15 27.88 6.75
C HIS A 164 -4.48 29.05 6.05
N PHE A 165 -4.57 29.07 4.73
CA PHE A 165 -3.82 29.99 3.89
C PHE A 165 -4.76 30.76 2.95
N VAL A 166 -4.63 32.09 2.92
CA VAL A 166 -5.47 32.97 2.12
C VAL A 166 -4.58 33.95 1.35
N GLU A 167 -4.59 33.84 0.02
CA GLU A 167 -3.84 34.75 -0.84
C GLU A 167 -4.60 36.07 -1.05
N ASP A 168 -3.90 37.21 -0.96
CA ASP A 168 -4.49 38.51 -1.27
C ASP A 168 -4.77 38.66 -2.77
N SER A 169 -5.78 39.45 -3.07
CA SER A 169 -6.12 39.89 -4.41
C SER A 169 -5.09 40.81 -5.06
N LEU A 170 -4.39 41.62 -4.28
CA LEU A 170 -3.46 42.64 -4.76
C LEU A 170 -2.03 42.10 -4.89
N ALA A 171 -1.22 42.77 -5.71
CA ALA A 171 0.23 42.53 -5.73
C ALA A 171 0.86 43.07 -4.44
N SER A 172 1.94 42.43 -3.98
CA SER A 172 2.68 42.90 -2.81
C SER A 172 3.65 44.01 -3.20
N GLU A 173 3.69 45.08 -2.40
CA GLU A 173 4.68 46.16 -2.50
C GLU A 173 5.82 46.00 -1.47
N ALA A 174 5.97 44.81 -0.88
CA ALA A 174 6.94 44.56 0.18
C ALA A 174 8.39 44.92 -0.22
N ASP A 175 9.12 45.52 0.72
CA ASP A 175 10.53 45.91 0.56
C ASP A 175 11.45 44.71 0.41
N ASP A 176 12.51 44.85 -0.40
CA ASP A 176 13.47 43.77 -0.67
C ASP A 176 14.22 43.27 0.58
N ILE A 177 14.17 44.04 1.68
CA ILE A 177 14.73 43.67 2.99
C ILE A 177 14.12 42.36 3.53
N LEU A 178 12.86 42.06 3.20
CA LEU A 178 12.18 40.84 3.65
C LEU A 178 12.77 39.55 3.05
N TRP A 179 13.58 39.64 2.00
CA TRP A 179 14.21 38.45 1.39
C TRP A 179 15.67 38.28 1.79
N GLN A 180 16.16 39.06 2.75
CA GLN A 180 17.51 38.88 3.27
C GLN A 180 17.57 37.64 4.16
N VAL A 181 18.59 36.83 3.91
CA VAL A 181 18.91 35.59 4.62
C VAL A 181 20.38 35.62 5.03
N ASP A 182 20.70 34.88 6.08
CA ASP A 182 22.05 34.77 6.61
C ASP A 182 22.95 33.94 5.69
N ASN A 183 24.26 34.09 5.86
CA ASN A 183 25.27 33.30 5.16
C ASN A 183 26.20 32.66 6.19
N ALA A 184 26.49 31.38 6.02
CA ALA A 184 27.45 30.64 6.85
C ALA A 184 28.30 29.70 6.00
N GLU A 185 29.53 29.43 6.46
CA GLU A 185 30.41 28.42 5.86
C GLU A 185 30.33 27.13 6.69
N VAL A 186 29.68 26.09 6.15
CA VAL A 186 29.52 24.78 6.78
C VAL A 186 30.40 23.78 6.03
N ASN A 187 31.29 23.09 6.72
CA ASN A 187 32.20 22.10 6.12
C ASN A 187 32.98 22.61 4.88
N GLY A 188 33.36 23.90 4.87
CA GLY A 188 34.14 24.51 3.78
C GLY A 188 33.31 24.97 2.56
N LYS A 189 31.98 24.92 2.63
CA LYS A 189 31.08 25.43 1.59
C LYS A 189 30.17 26.51 2.17
N SER A 190 29.99 27.60 1.42
CA SER A 190 29.11 28.70 1.81
C SER A 190 27.66 28.39 1.43
N TYR A 191 26.74 28.62 2.36
CA TYR A 191 25.32 28.40 2.22
C TYR A 191 24.52 29.62 2.67
N LYS A 192 23.32 29.76 2.10
CA LYS A 192 22.30 30.72 2.54
C LYS A 192 21.28 30.00 3.42
N GLY A 193 20.78 30.68 4.44
CA GLY A 193 19.85 30.10 5.40
C GLY A 193 19.43 31.09 6.49
N ASN A 194 18.91 30.60 7.60
CA ASN A 194 18.47 31.41 8.73
C ASN A 194 19.27 31.04 9.98
N ALA A 195 19.89 32.04 10.62
CA ALA A 195 20.62 31.89 11.87
C ALA A 195 19.74 32.24 13.07
N PHE A 196 19.87 31.47 14.16
CA PHE A 196 19.10 31.68 15.38
C PHE A 196 19.94 31.46 16.62
N ASP A 197 19.67 32.25 17.66
CA ASP A 197 20.10 31.92 19.02
C ASP A 197 19.06 31.00 19.68
N VAL A 198 19.52 29.83 20.15
CA VAL A 198 18.70 28.84 20.86
C VAL A 198 19.35 28.44 22.18
N PRO A 199 18.57 27.93 23.16
CA PRO A 199 19.15 27.35 24.37
C PRO A 199 20.05 26.16 24.03
N ALA A 200 21.21 26.05 24.67
CA ALA A 200 22.14 24.93 24.47
C ALA A 200 21.47 23.56 24.73
N MET A 201 20.50 23.49 25.65
CA MET A 201 19.71 22.29 25.88
C MET A 201 18.92 21.84 24.65
N HIS A 202 18.38 22.78 23.87
CA HIS A 202 17.64 22.47 22.63
C HIS A 202 18.58 21.89 21.56
N LEU A 203 19.77 22.48 21.37
CA LEU A 203 20.78 21.91 20.47
C LEU A 203 21.23 20.52 20.92
N ASN A 204 21.42 20.30 22.23
CA ASN A 204 21.80 18.99 22.77
C ASN A 204 20.70 17.94 22.50
N TYR A 205 19.43 18.29 22.66
CA TYR A 205 18.31 17.42 22.29
C TYR A 205 18.38 17.01 20.81
N ILE A 206 18.55 17.97 19.89
CA ILE A 206 18.65 17.69 18.45
C ILE A 206 19.85 16.77 18.15
N ARG A 207 21.02 17.04 18.75
CA ARG A 207 22.21 16.20 18.55
C ARG A 207 22.02 14.79 19.10
N SER A 208 21.38 14.64 20.25
CA SER A 208 21.03 13.33 20.83
C SER A 208 20.06 12.56 19.95
N TRP A 209 19.08 13.24 19.34
CA TRP A 209 18.17 12.66 18.37
C TRP A 209 18.92 12.05 17.18
N PHE A 210 19.75 12.82 16.48
CA PHE A 210 20.52 12.30 15.34
C PHE A 210 21.54 11.22 15.72
N ALA A 211 22.13 11.30 16.92
CA ALA A 211 22.99 10.24 17.44
C ALA A 211 22.22 8.92 17.65
N ALA A 212 20.96 8.98 18.10
CA ALA A 212 20.08 7.82 18.21
C ALA A 212 19.75 7.25 16.83
N LEU A 213 19.31 8.08 15.86
CA LEU A 213 18.99 7.60 14.50
C LEU A 213 20.21 6.91 13.84
N LYS A 214 21.41 7.47 14.02
CA LYS A 214 22.65 6.88 13.49
C LYS A 214 22.96 5.51 14.14
N LYS A 215 22.72 5.38 15.44
CA LYS A 215 22.89 4.11 16.16
C LYS A 215 21.90 3.06 15.65
N ASP A 216 20.65 3.44 15.49
CA ASP A 216 19.58 2.57 15.01
C ASP A 216 19.85 2.14 13.56
N SER A 217 20.23 3.06 12.68
CA SER A 217 20.64 2.76 11.31
C SER A 217 21.79 1.74 11.24
N ALA A 218 22.76 1.82 12.14
CA ALA A 218 23.85 0.85 12.21
C ALA A 218 23.37 -0.56 12.64
N LEU A 219 22.39 -0.65 13.54
CA LEU A 219 21.75 -1.92 13.92
C LEU A 219 20.91 -2.49 12.77
N TYR A 220 20.13 -1.64 12.10
CA TYR A 220 19.24 -2.04 11.02
C TYR A 220 20.00 -2.48 9.76
N GLY A 221 21.28 -2.09 9.63
CA GLY A 221 22.18 -2.57 8.60
C GLY A 221 22.66 -4.03 8.78
N GLU A 222 22.30 -4.70 9.89
CA GLU A 222 22.66 -6.09 10.11
C GLU A 222 22.06 -7.02 9.05
N SER A 223 22.88 -7.95 8.52
CA SER A 223 22.44 -9.03 7.65
C SER A 223 22.93 -10.41 8.13
N MET A 224 22.09 -11.42 7.96
CA MET A 224 22.38 -12.84 8.19
C MET A 224 23.46 -13.40 7.27
N LYS A 225 23.83 -12.69 6.19
CA LYS A 225 24.97 -13.05 5.34
C LYS A 225 26.29 -13.02 6.10
N ASP A 226 26.38 -12.19 7.15
CA ASP A 226 27.57 -12.03 7.98
C ASP A 226 27.60 -13.01 9.17
N ASP A 227 26.57 -13.86 9.33
CA ASP A 227 26.41 -14.72 10.49
C ASP A 227 27.55 -15.73 10.66
N ALA A 228 28.17 -16.18 9.56
CA ALA A 228 29.32 -17.05 9.61
C ALA A 228 30.51 -16.42 10.36
N GLN A 229 30.66 -15.09 10.27
CA GLN A 229 31.66 -14.33 11.02
C GLN A 229 31.14 -13.95 12.41
N ARG A 230 29.93 -13.39 12.48
CA ARG A 230 29.31 -12.91 13.73
C ARG A 230 29.20 -14.00 14.79
N PHE A 231 28.90 -15.21 14.36
CA PHE A 231 28.67 -16.37 15.23
C PHE A 231 29.71 -17.48 15.03
N ALA A 232 30.93 -17.16 14.58
CA ALA A 232 31.99 -18.14 14.31
C ALA A 232 32.36 -19.05 15.51
N SER A 233 32.07 -18.60 16.73
CA SER A 233 32.28 -19.35 17.98
C SER A 233 31.13 -20.32 18.33
N LEU A 234 29.95 -20.19 17.71
CA LEU A 234 28.83 -21.11 17.93
C LEU A 234 29.07 -22.43 17.17
N ARG A 235 29.41 -23.50 17.90
CA ARG A 235 29.72 -24.83 17.30
C ARG A 235 28.92 -26.01 17.84
N LYS A 236 28.07 -25.79 18.83
CA LYS A 236 27.18 -26.80 19.41
C LYS A 236 25.73 -26.38 19.18
N PRO A 237 24.76 -27.30 19.31
CA PRO A 237 23.38 -26.89 19.49
C PRO A 237 23.32 -25.86 20.61
N VAL A 238 22.66 -24.74 20.36
CA VAL A 238 22.41 -23.75 21.40
C VAL A 238 21.27 -24.26 22.26
N GLU A 239 21.49 -24.28 23.57
CA GLU A 239 20.48 -24.72 24.52
C GLU A 239 19.59 -23.53 24.89
N ALA A 240 18.28 -23.71 24.80
CA ALA A 240 17.29 -22.69 25.17
C ALA A 240 16.09 -23.34 25.89
N THR A 241 15.34 -22.55 26.64
CA THR A 241 14.09 -22.98 27.29
C THR A 241 12.94 -22.04 26.93
N LEU A 242 11.87 -22.57 26.34
CA LEU A 242 10.61 -21.84 26.18
C LEU A 242 9.79 -21.98 27.46
N HIS A 243 9.40 -20.85 28.05
CA HIS A 243 8.46 -20.79 29.16
C HIS A 243 7.08 -20.36 28.64
N VAL A 244 6.07 -21.19 28.83
CA VAL A 244 4.66 -20.88 28.50
C VAL A 244 3.87 -20.69 29.80
N ASP A 245 3.24 -19.54 29.96
CA ASP A 245 2.43 -19.23 31.15
C ASP A 245 0.93 -19.27 30.81
N ASN A 246 0.30 -20.43 31.04
CA ASN A 246 -1.13 -20.62 30.79
C ASN A 246 -2.04 -19.77 31.69
N ALA A 247 -1.52 -19.14 32.75
CA ALA A 247 -2.30 -18.23 33.57
C ALA A 247 -2.37 -16.82 32.98
N GLN A 248 -1.50 -16.49 32.02
CA GLN A 248 -1.46 -15.19 31.35
C GLN A 248 -1.93 -15.31 29.91
N THR A 249 -3.21 -15.03 29.70
CA THR A 249 -3.85 -15.07 28.38
C THR A 249 -4.53 -13.75 28.05
N LYS A 250 -4.61 -13.42 26.76
CA LYS A 250 -5.43 -12.30 26.27
C LYS A 250 -6.15 -12.65 24.98
N ALA A 251 -7.27 -11.99 24.73
CA ALA A 251 -7.98 -12.10 23.46
C ALA A 251 -7.18 -11.39 22.37
N ILE A 252 -7.13 -12.00 21.19
CA ILE A 252 -6.53 -11.43 19.98
C ILE A 252 -7.49 -11.60 18.80
N SER A 253 -7.26 -10.87 17.73
CA SER A 253 -8.06 -11.01 16.51
C SER A 253 -7.93 -12.39 15.88
N ASN A 254 -9.06 -12.98 15.48
CA ASN A 254 -9.10 -14.20 14.67
C ASN A 254 -8.93 -13.93 13.16
N LYS A 255 -8.68 -12.66 12.79
CA LYS A 255 -8.49 -12.19 11.41
C LYS A 255 -7.03 -11.81 11.09
N LEU A 256 -6.08 -12.13 11.96
CA LEU A 256 -4.76 -11.50 11.95
C LEU A 256 -4.02 -11.54 10.62
N VAL A 257 -4.08 -12.63 9.85
CA VAL A 257 -3.36 -12.74 8.57
C VAL A 257 -4.33 -12.74 7.39
N GLY A 258 -4.26 -11.69 6.58
CA GLY A 258 -4.98 -11.53 5.31
C GLY A 258 -4.02 -11.32 4.14
N ILE A 259 -4.57 -10.82 3.04
CA ILE A 259 -3.82 -10.44 1.84
C ILE A 259 -4.17 -9.02 1.40
N PHE A 260 -3.20 -8.35 0.80
CA PHE A 260 -3.36 -7.06 0.14
C PHE A 260 -3.35 -7.27 -1.38
N PHE A 261 -4.26 -6.62 -2.10
CA PHE A 261 -4.32 -6.70 -3.55
C PHE A 261 -4.46 -5.31 -4.17
N GLU A 262 -3.44 -4.99 -4.98
CA GLU A 262 -3.37 -3.86 -5.90
C GLU A 262 -3.14 -4.39 -7.31
N ASP A 263 -3.68 -3.72 -8.32
CA ASP A 263 -3.20 -3.90 -9.68
C ASP A 263 -1.86 -3.15 -9.87
N ILE A 264 -0.79 -3.73 -9.33
CA ILE A 264 0.61 -3.37 -9.52
C ILE A 264 1.32 -4.53 -10.20
N SER A 265 2.33 -4.28 -11.03
CA SER A 265 3.10 -5.33 -11.71
C SER A 265 2.23 -6.32 -12.51
N ARG A 266 1.15 -5.82 -13.12
CA ARG A 266 0.12 -6.60 -13.85
C ARG A 266 -0.58 -7.66 -12.99
N ALA A 267 -0.81 -7.37 -11.71
CA ALA A 267 -1.45 -8.30 -10.79
C ALA A 267 -2.92 -8.61 -11.14
N ALA A 268 -3.68 -7.68 -11.72
CA ALA A 268 -5.03 -7.92 -12.20
C ALA A 268 -5.04 -8.30 -13.68
N ASP A 269 -4.89 -7.32 -14.57
CA ASP A 269 -4.91 -7.47 -16.03
C ASP A 269 -3.62 -8.15 -16.52
N GLY A 270 -3.78 -9.31 -17.16
CA GLY A 270 -2.66 -10.22 -17.49
C GLY A 270 -2.18 -11.08 -16.31
N GLY A 271 -2.81 -10.94 -15.14
CA GLY A 271 -2.50 -11.64 -13.89
C GLY A 271 -3.64 -12.49 -13.38
N LEU A 272 -4.21 -12.10 -12.23
CA LEU A 272 -5.29 -12.82 -11.56
C LEU A 272 -6.57 -12.84 -12.40
N TYR A 273 -6.85 -11.82 -13.21
CA TYR A 273 -7.95 -11.84 -14.17
C TYR A 273 -7.62 -12.75 -15.35
N ALA A 274 -8.46 -13.74 -15.65
CA ALA A 274 -8.12 -14.79 -16.62
C ALA A 274 -8.29 -14.40 -18.10
N GLU A 275 -8.62 -13.15 -18.42
CA GLU A 275 -8.68 -12.67 -19.80
C GLU A 275 -7.32 -12.87 -20.47
N LEU A 276 -7.30 -13.55 -21.62
CA LEU A 276 -6.06 -13.86 -22.34
C LEU A 276 -5.67 -12.79 -23.35
N LEU A 277 -6.62 -11.93 -23.75
CA LEU A 277 -6.40 -10.90 -24.75
C LEU A 277 -6.00 -9.59 -24.10
N GLU A 278 -4.91 -8.99 -24.60
CA GLU A 278 -4.54 -7.62 -24.26
C GLU A 278 -5.30 -6.67 -25.20
N ASN A 279 -5.89 -5.59 -24.65
CA ASN A 279 -6.62 -4.56 -25.41
C ASN A 279 -7.81 -5.11 -26.23
N GLY A 280 -8.61 -6.02 -25.65
CA GLY A 280 -9.77 -6.65 -26.30
C GLY A 280 -10.90 -5.70 -26.74
N ASP A 281 -10.94 -4.52 -26.14
CA ASP A 281 -11.93 -3.44 -26.29
C ASP A 281 -11.39 -2.24 -27.08
N PHE A 282 -10.13 -2.26 -27.52
CA PHE A 282 -9.49 -1.19 -28.30
C PHE A 282 -9.38 0.15 -27.56
N GLU A 283 -9.42 0.17 -26.22
CA GLU A 283 -9.42 1.40 -25.42
C GLU A 283 -8.02 1.90 -25.01
N TYR A 284 -6.95 1.23 -25.44
CA TYR A 284 -5.60 1.70 -25.13
C TYR A 284 -5.30 3.04 -25.78
N THR A 285 -4.68 3.96 -25.03
CA THR A 285 -4.32 5.29 -25.54
C THR A 285 -2.90 5.69 -25.18
N SER A 286 -2.43 6.80 -25.76
CA SER A 286 -1.14 7.38 -25.39
C SER A 286 -1.14 8.01 -23.98
N ALA A 287 -2.32 8.19 -23.37
CA ALA A 287 -2.44 8.62 -21.98
C ALA A 287 -2.02 7.50 -21.02
N ASP A 288 -2.32 6.23 -21.34
CA ASP A 288 -1.88 5.07 -20.56
C ASP A 288 -0.35 4.91 -20.66
N HIS A 289 0.15 4.87 -21.90
CA HIS A 289 1.57 4.74 -22.19
C HIS A 289 1.87 5.36 -23.56
N LYS A 290 2.94 6.17 -23.68
CA LYS A 290 3.20 7.02 -24.86
C LYS A 290 3.19 6.29 -26.21
N ALA A 291 3.56 5.01 -26.23
CA ALA A 291 3.63 4.20 -27.45
C ALA A 291 2.32 3.44 -27.76
N TRP A 292 1.29 3.56 -26.91
CA TRP A 292 0.05 2.81 -27.04
C TRP A 292 -1.00 3.58 -27.83
N THR A 293 -1.84 2.80 -28.51
CA THR A 293 -2.95 3.26 -29.35
C THR A 293 -4.07 2.22 -29.26
N ALA A 294 -5.24 2.54 -29.78
CA ALA A 294 -6.35 1.59 -29.86
C ALA A 294 -6.00 0.29 -30.63
N GLN A 295 -4.93 0.29 -31.43
CA GLN A 295 -4.44 -0.88 -32.18
C GLN A 295 -3.37 -1.69 -31.44
N THR A 296 -2.93 -1.24 -30.25
CA THR A 296 -1.92 -1.96 -29.47
C THR A 296 -2.36 -3.40 -29.19
N ALA A 297 -1.41 -4.35 -29.18
CA ALA A 297 -1.62 -5.79 -29.08
C ALA A 297 -2.33 -6.48 -30.28
N TRP A 298 -2.78 -5.71 -31.27
CA TRP A 298 -3.41 -6.24 -32.49
C TRP A 298 -2.49 -6.16 -33.71
N THR A 299 -2.62 -7.13 -34.61
CA THR A 299 -2.04 -7.11 -35.95
C THR A 299 -3.10 -7.46 -36.99
N SER A 300 -2.94 -6.96 -38.22
CA SER A 300 -3.90 -7.19 -39.31
C SER A 300 -3.21 -7.30 -40.67
N ASP A 301 -3.79 -8.09 -41.57
CA ASP A 301 -3.32 -8.24 -42.96
C ASP A 301 -3.70 -7.06 -43.87
N LYS A 302 -4.63 -6.21 -43.40
CA LYS A 302 -5.04 -4.94 -43.99
C LYS A 302 -4.95 -3.81 -42.95
N PRO A 303 -4.89 -2.53 -43.36
CA PRO A 303 -4.95 -1.42 -42.42
C PRO A 303 -6.17 -1.52 -41.48
N MET A 304 -5.93 -1.42 -40.18
CA MET A 304 -6.99 -1.41 -39.17
C MET A 304 -7.69 -0.06 -39.14
N THR A 305 -9.01 -0.06 -39.16
CA THR A 305 -9.82 1.13 -38.89
C THR A 305 -10.43 0.99 -37.50
N ILE A 306 -10.10 1.93 -36.61
CA ILE A 306 -10.78 2.09 -35.32
C ILE A 306 -11.74 3.27 -35.44
N ALA A 307 -12.97 3.09 -34.98
CA ALA A 307 -14.03 4.07 -35.05
C ALA A 307 -14.73 4.23 -33.70
N THR A 308 -15.46 5.34 -33.55
CA THR A 308 -16.15 5.72 -32.30
C THR A 308 -17.58 6.23 -32.52
N ASP A 309 -18.06 6.21 -33.77
CA ASP A 309 -19.42 6.57 -34.13
C ASP A 309 -20.40 5.42 -33.85
N ASP A 310 -21.49 5.73 -33.14
CA ASP A 310 -22.50 4.75 -32.70
C ASP A 310 -21.88 3.52 -31.99
N PRO A 311 -21.13 3.75 -30.91
CA PRO A 311 -20.39 2.70 -30.24
C PRO A 311 -21.30 1.76 -29.45
N LEU A 312 -20.77 0.59 -29.07
CA LEU A 312 -21.47 -0.33 -28.17
C LEU A 312 -21.80 0.35 -26.83
N SER A 313 -20.87 1.18 -26.36
CA SER A 313 -20.96 1.93 -25.12
C SER A 313 -20.37 3.32 -25.29
N LYS A 314 -20.87 4.29 -24.52
CA LYS A 314 -20.25 5.63 -24.47
C LYS A 314 -19.02 5.66 -23.56
N ASN A 315 -18.91 4.70 -22.64
CA ASN A 315 -17.78 4.61 -21.73
C ASN A 315 -16.59 3.94 -22.42
N ASN A 316 -16.85 2.99 -23.33
CA ASN A 316 -15.88 2.27 -24.17
C ASN A 316 -16.32 2.47 -25.61
N ALA A 317 -15.82 3.53 -26.24
CA ALA A 317 -16.31 4.01 -27.51
C ALA A 317 -15.59 3.40 -28.72
N HIS A 318 -14.39 2.87 -28.54
CA HIS A 318 -13.57 2.37 -29.64
C HIS A 318 -14.07 1.00 -30.11
N TYR A 319 -14.10 0.80 -31.43
CA TYR A 319 -14.35 -0.50 -32.02
C TYR A 319 -13.58 -0.66 -33.33
N ALA A 320 -13.24 -1.89 -33.71
CA ALA A 320 -12.55 -2.19 -34.96
C ALA A 320 -13.52 -2.48 -36.11
N ILE A 321 -13.19 -2.04 -37.31
CA ILE A 321 -13.95 -2.35 -38.54
C ILE A 321 -13.13 -3.32 -39.40
N LEU A 322 -13.75 -4.46 -39.71
CA LEU A 322 -13.20 -5.50 -40.57
C LEU A 322 -13.90 -5.52 -41.93
N ASP A 323 -13.12 -5.42 -43.01
CA ASP A 323 -13.60 -5.57 -44.39
C ASP A 323 -12.75 -6.61 -45.14
N GLN A 324 -13.24 -7.85 -45.17
CA GLN A 324 -12.50 -9.01 -45.66
C GLN A 324 -11.05 -9.04 -45.14
N ALA A 325 -10.87 -8.73 -43.84
CA ALA A 325 -9.58 -8.60 -43.18
C ALA A 325 -9.40 -9.71 -42.13
N THR A 326 -8.15 -10.01 -41.85
CA THR A 326 -7.69 -10.89 -40.77
C THR A 326 -7.15 -10.03 -39.64
N LEU A 327 -7.72 -10.19 -38.46
CA LEU A 327 -7.28 -9.53 -37.23
C LEU A 327 -6.68 -10.60 -36.29
N MET A 328 -5.54 -10.31 -35.67
CA MET A 328 -4.86 -11.21 -34.73
C MET A 328 -4.52 -10.51 -33.43
N ASN A 329 -4.80 -11.17 -32.30
CA ASN A 329 -4.35 -10.76 -30.97
C ASN A 329 -3.40 -11.82 -30.42
N HIS A 330 -2.25 -11.38 -29.92
CA HIS A 330 -1.21 -12.28 -29.42
C HIS A 330 -1.27 -12.51 -27.92
N GLY A 331 -2.25 -11.93 -27.23
CA GLY A 331 -2.38 -11.92 -25.78
C GLY A 331 -1.31 -11.08 -25.08
N TRP A 332 -1.35 -11.11 -23.76
CA TRP A 332 -0.41 -10.42 -22.88
C TRP A 332 1.04 -10.83 -23.19
N ASP A 333 1.92 -9.85 -23.39
CA ASP A 333 3.33 -10.08 -23.75
C ASP A 333 3.52 -10.93 -25.01
N LYS A 334 2.57 -10.83 -25.96
CA LYS A 334 2.54 -11.62 -27.20
C LYS A 334 2.56 -13.13 -26.95
N THR A 335 1.97 -13.55 -25.84
CA THR A 335 1.95 -14.94 -25.41
C THR A 335 0.56 -15.36 -24.95
N ILE A 336 -0.03 -16.35 -25.63
CA ILE A 336 -1.13 -17.14 -25.09
C ILE A 336 -0.65 -18.59 -25.04
N TYR A 337 -0.67 -19.22 -23.87
CA TYR A 337 -0.32 -20.64 -23.77
C TYR A 337 -1.56 -21.52 -23.84
N ASP A 338 -1.66 -22.28 -24.93
CA ASP A 338 -2.61 -23.37 -25.05
C ASP A 338 -2.10 -24.62 -24.31
N ARG A 339 -2.64 -24.87 -23.12
CA ARG A 339 -2.34 -26.02 -22.28
C ARG A 339 -3.21 -27.25 -22.61
N GLY A 340 -4.02 -27.18 -23.66
CA GLY A 340 -5.04 -28.17 -23.98
C GLY A 340 -6.27 -27.94 -23.13
N GLY A 341 -7.37 -27.56 -23.77
CA GLY A 341 -8.65 -27.42 -23.09
C GLY A 341 -9.73 -26.80 -23.96
N LEU A 342 -10.72 -26.25 -23.26
CA LEU A 342 -11.78 -25.43 -23.84
C LEU A 342 -11.47 -23.97 -23.54
N TYR A 343 -11.77 -23.09 -24.50
CA TYR A 343 -11.63 -21.66 -24.38
C TYR A 343 -12.94 -20.99 -24.76
N ASP A 344 -13.42 -20.09 -23.90
CA ASP A 344 -14.66 -19.36 -24.10
C ASP A 344 -14.33 -18.05 -24.83
N PHE A 345 -14.78 -17.98 -26.09
CA PHE A 345 -14.65 -16.78 -26.90
C PHE A 345 -15.97 -16.02 -26.89
N SER A 346 -15.89 -14.69 -26.77
CA SER A 346 -17.02 -13.81 -27.07
C SER A 346 -16.60 -12.52 -27.78
N ILE A 347 -17.56 -11.93 -28.48
CA ILE A 347 -17.37 -10.71 -29.27
C ILE A 347 -18.71 -9.99 -29.43
N TYR A 348 -18.71 -8.67 -29.39
CA TYR A 348 -19.84 -7.87 -29.87
C TYR A 348 -19.59 -7.50 -31.32
N ALA A 349 -20.60 -7.68 -32.18
CA ALA A 349 -20.47 -7.37 -33.60
C ALA A 349 -21.77 -6.84 -34.20
N ARG A 350 -21.63 -6.02 -35.26
CA ARG A 350 -22.71 -5.54 -36.11
C ARG A 350 -22.26 -5.38 -37.56
N CYS A 351 -23.18 -5.45 -38.51
CA CYS A 351 -22.91 -5.10 -39.90
C CYS A 351 -23.09 -3.60 -40.10
N LEU A 352 -22.11 -2.93 -40.74
CA LEU A 352 -22.24 -1.51 -41.09
C LEU A 352 -23.02 -1.29 -42.40
N ASP A 353 -23.11 -2.34 -43.21
CA ASP A 353 -23.90 -2.38 -44.43
C ASP A 353 -25.03 -3.43 -44.26
N PRO A 354 -26.19 -3.34 -44.96
CA PRO A 354 -27.31 -4.30 -44.81
C PRO A 354 -27.01 -5.76 -45.21
N LYS A 355 -25.75 -6.07 -45.54
CA LYS A 355 -25.28 -7.40 -45.90
C LYS A 355 -25.04 -8.24 -44.64
N LYS A 356 -25.19 -9.57 -44.75
CA LYS A 356 -24.84 -10.50 -43.66
C LYS A 356 -23.32 -10.69 -43.57
N GLY A 357 -22.74 -10.47 -42.40
CA GLY A 357 -21.33 -10.73 -42.11
C GLY A 357 -21.06 -12.19 -41.75
N GLN A 358 -19.80 -12.60 -41.82
CA GLN A 358 -19.34 -13.87 -41.25
C GLN A 358 -17.90 -13.73 -40.78
N LEU A 359 -17.66 -14.10 -39.53
CA LEU A 359 -16.32 -14.17 -38.93
C LEU A 359 -15.95 -15.64 -38.72
N ILE A 360 -14.72 -16.00 -39.08
CA ILE A 360 -14.08 -17.26 -38.67
C ILE A 360 -13.16 -16.92 -37.50
N VAL A 361 -13.34 -17.59 -36.37
CA VAL A 361 -12.57 -17.36 -35.15
C VAL A 361 -11.71 -18.58 -34.89
N GLN A 362 -10.41 -18.40 -34.70
CA GLN A 362 -9.44 -19.47 -34.57
C GLN A 362 -8.45 -19.18 -33.44
N LEU A 363 -8.04 -20.23 -32.73
CA LEU A 363 -6.74 -20.24 -32.06
C LEU A 363 -5.72 -20.85 -33.02
N VAL A 364 -4.59 -20.19 -33.20
CA VAL A 364 -3.54 -20.62 -34.14
C VAL A 364 -2.19 -20.74 -33.44
N ASP A 365 -1.37 -21.71 -33.83
CA ASP A 365 -0.01 -21.83 -33.33
C ASP A 365 0.93 -20.75 -33.89
N SER A 366 2.20 -20.78 -33.48
CA SER A 366 3.23 -19.82 -33.90
C SER A 366 3.54 -19.82 -35.40
N VAL A 367 3.11 -20.84 -36.17
CA VAL A 367 3.26 -20.88 -37.63
C VAL A 367 1.92 -20.64 -38.36
N GLY A 368 0.88 -20.26 -37.63
CA GLY A 368 -0.43 -19.88 -38.15
C GLY A 368 -1.39 -21.04 -38.45
N GLN A 369 -1.06 -22.26 -38.00
CA GLN A 369 -1.94 -23.43 -38.16
C GLN A 369 -3.08 -23.40 -37.13
N PRO A 370 -4.35 -23.59 -37.54
CA PRO A 370 -5.47 -23.64 -36.62
C PRO A 370 -5.38 -24.81 -35.63
N LEU A 371 -5.42 -24.49 -34.34
CA LEU A 371 -5.57 -25.42 -33.22
C LEU A 371 -7.05 -25.70 -32.93
N ALA A 372 -7.89 -24.67 -33.05
CA ALA A 372 -9.34 -24.74 -32.93
C ALA A 372 -9.99 -23.69 -33.84
N GLU A 373 -11.24 -23.93 -34.28
CA GLU A 373 -11.99 -23.01 -35.14
C GLU A 373 -13.47 -23.00 -34.78
N GLY A 374 -14.09 -21.83 -34.87
CA GLY A 374 -15.53 -21.61 -34.84
C GLY A 374 -15.98 -20.55 -35.86
N LYS A 375 -17.29 -20.48 -36.12
CA LYS A 375 -17.88 -19.53 -37.07
C LYS A 375 -18.95 -18.68 -36.39
N VAL A 376 -18.87 -17.37 -36.56
CA VAL A 376 -19.88 -16.40 -36.11
C VAL A 376 -20.59 -15.82 -37.33
N LYS A 377 -21.91 -15.93 -37.37
CA LYS A 377 -22.75 -15.31 -38.41
C LYS A 377 -23.29 -13.99 -37.86
N VAL A 378 -22.78 -12.87 -38.37
CA VAL A 378 -23.18 -11.54 -37.89
C VAL A 378 -24.39 -11.07 -38.69
N GLU A 379 -25.46 -10.71 -37.98
CA GLU A 379 -26.73 -10.30 -38.58
C GLU A 379 -27.20 -8.94 -38.03
N GLY A 380 -27.76 -8.12 -38.92
CA GLY A 380 -28.34 -6.83 -38.56
C GLY A 380 -27.30 -5.72 -38.35
N THR A 381 -27.81 -4.50 -38.17
CA THR A 381 -27.01 -3.28 -38.01
C THR A 381 -26.84 -2.84 -36.55
N GLY A 382 -27.54 -3.50 -35.62
CA GLY A 382 -27.41 -3.25 -34.18
C GLY A 382 -26.34 -4.14 -33.55
N TRP A 383 -25.70 -3.66 -32.49
CA TRP A 383 -24.74 -4.43 -31.72
C TRP A 383 -25.37 -5.68 -31.09
N GLN A 384 -24.73 -6.83 -31.30
CA GLN A 384 -25.14 -8.10 -30.70
C GLN A 384 -23.93 -8.85 -30.17
N ARG A 385 -24.10 -9.55 -29.05
CA ARG A 385 -23.08 -10.45 -28.50
C ARG A 385 -23.15 -11.81 -29.18
N TYR A 386 -22.00 -12.31 -29.60
CA TYR A 386 -21.78 -13.65 -30.11
C TYR A 386 -20.77 -14.38 -29.24
N SER A 387 -20.92 -15.69 -29.10
CA SER A 387 -20.00 -16.51 -28.31
C SER A 387 -19.87 -17.91 -28.90
N LEU A 388 -18.72 -18.54 -28.69
CA LEU A 388 -18.47 -19.95 -29.02
C LEU A 388 -17.37 -20.52 -28.12
N VAL A 389 -17.31 -21.85 -28.03
CA VAL A 389 -16.26 -22.57 -27.32
C VAL A 389 -15.26 -23.13 -28.31
N LEU A 390 -13.98 -22.79 -28.15
CA LEU A 390 -12.86 -23.32 -28.93
C LEU A 390 -12.24 -24.49 -28.17
N ASN A 391 -12.27 -25.69 -28.76
CA ASN A 391 -11.67 -26.88 -28.18
C ASN A 391 -10.32 -27.20 -28.86
N THR A 392 -9.22 -27.02 -28.14
CA THR A 392 -7.86 -27.32 -28.64
C THR A 392 -7.45 -28.77 -28.38
N VAL A 393 -8.25 -29.53 -27.62
CA VAL A 393 -8.12 -30.99 -27.44
C VAL A 393 -8.91 -31.69 -28.55
N GLY A 394 -8.38 -31.61 -29.77
CA GLY A 394 -8.89 -32.38 -30.90
C GLY A 394 -8.41 -33.83 -30.89
N LYS A 395 -9.06 -34.70 -31.68
CA LYS A 395 -8.66 -36.12 -31.86
C LYS A 395 -7.19 -36.34 -32.29
N LYS A 396 -6.49 -35.29 -32.73
CA LYS A 396 -5.12 -35.33 -33.24
C LYS A 396 -4.05 -34.91 -32.21
N ARG A 397 -4.43 -34.35 -31.06
CA ARG A 397 -3.47 -33.91 -30.04
C ARG A 397 -3.34 -35.01 -28.97
N ALA A 398 -2.16 -35.60 -28.85
CA ALA A 398 -1.89 -36.64 -27.86
C ALA A 398 -1.83 -36.05 -26.44
N GLN A 399 -2.32 -36.81 -25.45
CA GLN A 399 -2.20 -36.48 -24.03
C GLN A 399 -0.98 -37.19 -23.41
N PRO A 400 -0.20 -36.54 -22.52
CA PRO A 400 -0.38 -35.18 -22.03
C PRO A 400 0.00 -34.11 -23.06
N VAL A 401 -0.84 -33.08 -23.13
CA VAL A 401 -0.61 -31.92 -23.99
C VAL A 401 0.56 -31.08 -23.47
N GLN A 402 1.58 -30.88 -24.30
CA GLN A 402 2.61 -29.87 -24.03
C GLN A 402 2.05 -28.46 -24.30
N PRO A 403 2.31 -27.47 -23.42
CA PRO A 403 1.93 -26.08 -23.66
C PRO A 403 2.52 -25.57 -24.98
N MET A 404 1.68 -24.92 -25.80
CA MET A 404 2.11 -24.29 -27.06
C MET A 404 1.73 -22.83 -27.06
N ASN A 405 2.62 -21.97 -27.56
CA ASN A 405 2.28 -20.57 -27.77
C ASN A 405 1.30 -20.45 -28.95
N CYS A 406 0.23 -19.69 -28.77
CA CYS A 406 -0.80 -19.47 -29.76
C CYS A 406 -1.24 -18.00 -29.82
N SER A 407 -2.12 -17.69 -30.77
CA SER A 407 -2.76 -16.38 -30.91
C SER A 407 -4.22 -16.55 -31.33
N LEU A 408 -5.05 -15.58 -30.97
CA LEU A 408 -6.41 -15.49 -31.50
C LEU A 408 -6.37 -14.88 -32.90
N ARG A 409 -7.05 -15.50 -33.87
CA ARG A 409 -7.22 -15.00 -35.24
C ARG A 409 -8.70 -14.90 -35.58
N ILE A 410 -9.14 -13.73 -36.03
CA ILE A 410 -10.50 -13.44 -36.49
C ILE A 410 -10.43 -13.06 -37.96
N VAL A 411 -11.13 -13.79 -38.82
CA VAL A 411 -11.15 -13.57 -40.27
C VAL A 411 -12.55 -13.16 -40.70
N SER A 412 -12.70 -11.94 -41.21
CA SER A 412 -13.92 -11.55 -41.92
C SER A 412 -13.86 -12.11 -43.34
N VAL A 413 -14.83 -12.95 -43.74
CA VAL A 413 -14.75 -13.71 -45.01
C VAL A 413 -15.77 -13.29 -46.08
N LYS A 414 -16.79 -12.50 -45.70
CA LYS A 414 -17.80 -12.02 -46.65
C LYS A 414 -17.51 -10.57 -47.03
N GLU A 415 -17.92 -10.17 -48.23
CA GLU A 415 -17.94 -8.77 -48.62
C GLU A 415 -18.85 -7.95 -47.70
N GLY A 416 -18.36 -6.78 -47.27
CA GLY A 416 -19.10 -5.86 -46.41
C GLY A 416 -18.38 -5.65 -45.07
N ARG A 417 -18.62 -4.49 -44.48
CA ARG A 417 -17.94 -4.08 -43.26
C ARG A 417 -18.63 -4.63 -42.03
N VAL A 418 -17.85 -5.24 -41.14
CA VAL A 418 -18.29 -5.73 -39.83
C VAL A 418 -17.56 -4.95 -38.75
N ALA A 419 -18.31 -4.26 -37.89
CA ALA A 419 -17.76 -3.66 -36.69
C ALA A 419 -17.69 -4.72 -35.58
N VAL A 420 -16.59 -4.74 -34.83
CA VAL A 420 -16.34 -5.65 -33.72
C VAL A 420 -15.78 -4.91 -32.51
N ASP A 421 -16.20 -5.33 -31.34
CA ASP A 421 -15.84 -4.72 -30.05
C ASP A 421 -15.91 -5.79 -28.94
N MET A 422 -15.30 -5.51 -27.78
CA MET A 422 -15.30 -6.35 -26.59
C MET A 422 -14.94 -7.80 -26.93
N VAL A 423 -13.85 -7.97 -27.68
CA VAL A 423 -13.32 -9.28 -28.03
C VAL A 423 -12.69 -9.86 -26.77
N SER A 424 -13.11 -11.07 -26.40
CA SER A 424 -12.67 -11.71 -25.16
C SER A 424 -12.37 -13.18 -25.39
N LEU A 425 -11.32 -13.68 -24.73
CA LEU A 425 -10.96 -15.09 -24.72
C LEU A 425 -10.54 -15.51 -23.30
N PHE A 426 -11.35 -16.36 -22.68
CA PHE A 426 -11.04 -16.94 -21.37
C PHE A 426 -10.70 -18.43 -21.50
N PRO A 427 -9.81 -18.99 -20.66
CA PRO A 427 -9.83 -20.41 -20.39
C PRO A 427 -11.22 -20.79 -19.84
N HIS A 428 -11.81 -21.88 -20.33
CA HIS A 428 -13.12 -22.34 -19.83
C HIS A 428 -13.05 -22.72 -18.34
N GLU A 429 -11.93 -23.33 -17.92
CA GLU A 429 -11.65 -23.59 -16.52
C GLU A 429 -10.99 -22.39 -15.85
N THR A 430 -11.79 -21.57 -15.18
CA THR A 430 -11.33 -20.55 -14.23
C THR A 430 -11.49 -21.03 -12.80
N TYR A 431 -10.85 -20.37 -11.82
CA TYR A 431 -11.03 -20.71 -10.42
C TYR A 431 -12.51 -20.60 -10.04
N LYS A 432 -13.10 -21.72 -9.58
CA LYS A 432 -14.53 -21.86 -9.26
C LYS A 432 -15.51 -21.49 -10.39
N GLY A 433 -15.03 -21.23 -11.61
CA GLY A 433 -15.86 -20.73 -12.72
C GLY A 433 -16.14 -19.22 -12.67
N HIS A 434 -15.44 -18.46 -11.81
CA HIS A 434 -15.72 -17.04 -11.57
C HIS A 434 -14.68 -16.08 -12.16
N GLY A 435 -13.96 -16.50 -13.21
CA GLY A 435 -13.13 -15.57 -14.02
C GLY A 435 -11.69 -15.36 -13.54
N MET A 436 -11.28 -15.94 -12.41
CA MET A 436 -9.90 -15.84 -11.94
C MET A 436 -9.00 -16.88 -12.57
N ARG A 437 -7.74 -16.50 -12.85
CA ARG A 437 -6.69 -17.37 -13.35
C ARG A 437 -6.38 -18.43 -12.28
N LYS A 438 -6.64 -19.69 -12.63
CA LYS A 438 -6.76 -20.80 -11.69
C LYS A 438 -5.51 -21.05 -10.84
N ASP A 439 -4.32 -21.09 -11.45
CA ASP A 439 -3.05 -21.37 -10.76
C ASP A 439 -2.67 -20.28 -9.74
N ILE A 440 -2.87 -19.00 -10.10
CA ILE A 440 -2.66 -17.87 -9.19
C ILE A 440 -3.69 -17.89 -8.05
N ALA A 441 -4.97 -18.06 -8.38
CA ALA A 441 -6.04 -18.12 -7.40
C ALA A 441 -5.89 -19.29 -6.40
N GLU A 442 -5.43 -20.46 -6.87
CA GLU A 442 -5.12 -21.61 -6.03
C GLU A 442 -3.95 -21.34 -5.08
N ALA A 443 -2.90 -20.67 -5.56
CA ALA A 443 -1.78 -20.24 -4.70
C ALA A 443 -2.25 -19.26 -3.62
N ILE A 444 -3.10 -18.29 -3.96
CA ILE A 444 -3.67 -17.35 -2.98
C ILE A 444 -4.57 -18.09 -1.98
N ALA A 445 -5.48 -18.95 -2.47
CA ALA A 445 -6.41 -19.69 -1.61
C ALA A 445 -5.67 -20.64 -0.63
N ALA A 446 -4.52 -21.18 -1.03
CA ALA A 446 -3.70 -22.03 -0.17
C ALA A 446 -3.11 -21.30 1.05
N LEU A 447 -3.01 -19.97 1.03
CA LEU A 447 -2.68 -19.15 2.20
C LEU A 447 -3.79 -19.20 3.27
N LYS A 448 -5.04 -19.50 2.88
CA LYS A 448 -6.26 -19.41 3.71
C LYS A 448 -6.43 -18.04 4.41
N PRO A 449 -6.31 -16.93 3.66
CA PRO A 449 -6.34 -15.58 4.23
C PRO A 449 -7.68 -15.32 4.92
N LYS A 450 -7.66 -14.55 6.01
CA LYS A 450 -8.88 -14.21 6.76
C LYS A 450 -9.66 -13.05 6.16
N PHE A 451 -8.97 -12.17 5.46
CA PHE A 451 -9.54 -11.04 4.73
C PHE A 451 -8.68 -10.72 3.50
N MET A 452 -9.25 -9.94 2.59
CA MET A 452 -8.54 -9.36 1.45
C MET A 452 -8.82 -7.86 1.36
N ARG A 453 -7.76 -7.06 1.42
CA ARG A 453 -7.78 -5.61 1.12
C ARG A 453 -7.70 -5.38 -0.38
N PHE A 454 -8.62 -4.59 -0.94
CA PHE A 454 -8.66 -4.24 -2.37
C PHE A 454 -9.44 -2.93 -2.59
N PRO A 455 -9.37 -2.28 -3.76
CA PRO A 455 -8.39 -2.48 -4.83
C PRO A 455 -7.14 -1.61 -4.61
N GLY A 456 -6.88 -1.17 -3.35
CA GLY A 456 -5.78 -0.27 -2.98
C GLY A 456 -4.42 -0.79 -3.43
N GLY A 457 -3.29 -0.12 -3.20
CA GLY A 457 -3.07 1.15 -2.50
C GLY A 457 -3.06 2.33 -3.47
N CYS A 458 -1.92 2.66 -4.06
CA CYS A 458 -1.76 3.86 -4.90
C CYS A 458 -2.73 3.90 -6.11
N MET A 459 -3.08 2.73 -6.67
CA MET A 459 -4.04 2.62 -7.78
C MET A 459 -5.43 3.16 -7.41
N LEU A 460 -5.88 2.95 -6.17
CA LEU A 460 -7.18 3.45 -5.69
C LEU A 460 -7.21 4.99 -5.65
N HIS A 461 -6.11 5.56 -5.16
CA HIS A 461 -5.93 7.00 -5.00
C HIS A 461 -5.88 7.76 -6.33
N GLY A 462 -5.40 7.11 -7.39
CA GLY A 462 -5.29 7.69 -8.71
C GLY A 462 -4.11 8.64 -8.92
N ASP A 463 -3.76 8.81 -10.19
CA ASP A 463 -2.80 9.80 -10.71
C ASP A 463 -3.48 11.17 -10.86
N GLY A 464 -3.98 11.71 -9.74
CA GLY A 464 -4.72 12.98 -9.65
C GLY A 464 -6.21 12.76 -9.37
N LEU A 465 -6.94 13.85 -9.06
CA LEU A 465 -8.35 13.78 -8.66
C LEU A 465 -9.26 13.13 -9.73
N GLU A 466 -9.00 13.41 -11.00
CA GLU A 466 -9.77 12.89 -12.14
C GLU A 466 -9.54 11.38 -12.39
N ASN A 467 -8.53 10.79 -11.75
CA ASN A 467 -8.15 9.38 -11.88
C ASN A 467 -8.35 8.59 -10.58
N ILE A 468 -9.05 9.15 -9.58
CA ILE A 468 -9.47 8.39 -8.40
C ILE A 468 -10.34 7.20 -8.86
N TYR A 469 -10.11 6.03 -8.27
CA TYR A 469 -10.86 4.84 -8.66
C TYR A 469 -12.31 4.92 -8.16
N HIS A 470 -13.26 4.99 -9.10
CA HIS A 470 -14.68 4.95 -8.81
C HIS A 470 -15.24 3.53 -8.92
N TRP A 471 -15.58 2.90 -7.78
CA TRP A 471 -16.05 1.51 -7.73
C TRP A 471 -17.27 1.23 -8.63
N LYS A 472 -18.16 2.22 -8.82
CA LYS A 472 -19.34 2.11 -9.69
C LYS A 472 -18.97 1.91 -11.16
N GLU A 473 -17.80 2.38 -11.57
CA GLU A 473 -17.27 2.23 -12.93
C GLU A 473 -16.68 0.84 -13.19
N SER A 474 -16.57 -0.02 -12.16
CA SER A 474 -16.05 -1.39 -12.28
C SER A 474 -17.11 -2.49 -12.08
N ILE A 475 -18.39 -2.13 -11.99
CA ILE A 475 -19.49 -3.09 -11.85
C ILE A 475 -20.49 -3.00 -13.01
N GLY A 476 -21.32 -4.02 -13.14
CA GLY A 476 -22.26 -4.16 -14.25
C GLY A 476 -21.61 -4.78 -15.50
N PRO A 477 -22.31 -4.71 -16.66
CA PRO A 477 -21.82 -5.31 -17.89
C PRO A 477 -20.45 -4.75 -18.29
N LEU A 478 -19.52 -5.62 -18.70
CA LEU A 478 -18.13 -5.25 -19.04
C LEU A 478 -18.04 -4.07 -20.02
N TYR A 479 -18.88 -4.04 -21.05
CA TYR A 479 -18.87 -2.98 -22.06
C TYR A 479 -19.28 -1.59 -21.51
N ASN A 480 -19.91 -1.53 -20.34
CA ASN A 480 -20.25 -0.27 -19.67
C ASN A 480 -19.25 0.12 -18.57
N ARG A 481 -18.28 -0.74 -18.25
CA ARG A 481 -17.22 -0.41 -17.29
C ARG A 481 -16.24 0.53 -17.97
N LYS A 482 -15.89 1.63 -17.29
CA LYS A 482 -15.01 2.65 -17.87
C LYS A 482 -13.56 2.29 -17.52
N PRO A 483 -12.70 1.93 -18.50
CA PRO A 483 -11.30 1.70 -18.25
C PRO A 483 -10.62 3.02 -17.89
N ASP A 484 -9.42 2.91 -17.34
CA ASP A 484 -8.65 4.09 -16.97
C ASP A 484 -7.15 3.79 -16.97
N ARG A 485 -6.35 4.85 -16.91
CA ARG A 485 -4.91 4.73 -16.68
C ARG A 485 -4.66 4.21 -15.27
N ASN A 486 -3.71 3.29 -15.17
CA ASN A 486 -3.14 2.83 -13.90
C ASN A 486 -1.90 3.68 -13.56
N ILE A 487 -1.79 4.15 -12.31
CA ILE A 487 -0.66 4.95 -11.82
C ILE A 487 0.70 4.25 -11.98
N TRP A 488 0.71 2.91 -12.07
CA TRP A 488 1.90 2.10 -12.34
C TRP A 488 2.36 2.08 -13.80
N GLY A 489 1.74 2.89 -14.67
CA GLY A 489 2.19 3.15 -16.05
C GLY A 489 1.64 2.18 -17.08
N TYR A 490 0.46 1.61 -16.85
CA TYR A 490 -0.26 0.77 -17.80
C TYR A 490 -1.77 1.04 -17.78
N HIS A 491 -2.54 0.28 -18.56
CA HIS A 491 -3.98 0.45 -18.74
C HIS A 491 -4.75 -0.53 -17.85
N GLN A 492 -5.82 -0.07 -17.23
CA GLN A 492 -6.67 -0.86 -16.37
C GLN A 492 -8.06 -1.02 -17.01
N THR A 493 -8.40 -2.25 -17.38
CA THR A 493 -9.68 -2.57 -18.04
C THR A 493 -10.88 -2.47 -17.09
N ARG A 494 -10.63 -2.64 -15.78
CA ARG A 494 -11.65 -2.87 -14.73
C ARG A 494 -12.53 -4.10 -15.01
N GLY A 495 -12.01 -5.07 -15.77
CA GLY A 495 -12.59 -6.41 -15.91
C GLY A 495 -12.58 -7.19 -14.60
N LEU A 496 -11.49 -7.09 -13.84
CA LEU A 496 -11.46 -7.43 -12.42
C LEU A 496 -11.93 -6.22 -11.60
N GLY A 497 -13.24 -6.16 -11.36
CA GLY A 497 -13.90 -5.07 -10.65
C GLY A 497 -14.43 -5.49 -9.27
N PHE A 498 -15.22 -4.62 -8.65
CA PHE A 498 -15.72 -4.85 -7.29
C PHE A 498 -16.59 -6.12 -7.19
N TYR A 499 -17.40 -6.45 -8.21
CA TYR A 499 -18.15 -7.71 -8.18
C TYR A 499 -17.21 -8.91 -8.09
N GLU A 500 -16.18 -8.93 -8.94
CA GLU A 500 -15.22 -10.03 -9.00
C GLU A 500 -14.34 -10.12 -7.75
N TYR A 501 -13.93 -9.00 -7.15
CA TYR A 501 -13.19 -9.00 -5.88
C TYR A 501 -14.01 -9.58 -4.72
N PHE A 502 -15.27 -9.16 -4.59
CA PHE A 502 -16.16 -9.68 -3.56
C PHE A 502 -16.46 -11.18 -3.76
N GLN A 503 -16.70 -11.60 -5.01
CA GLN A 503 -16.89 -13.02 -5.33
C GLN A 503 -15.63 -13.83 -5.02
N PHE A 504 -14.44 -13.30 -5.32
CA PHE A 504 -13.18 -13.97 -5.03
C PHE A 504 -12.94 -14.12 -3.52
N CYS A 505 -13.30 -13.11 -2.72
CA CYS A 505 -13.26 -13.19 -1.26
C CYS A 505 -14.10 -14.38 -0.75
N GLU A 506 -15.34 -14.56 -1.25
CA GLU A 506 -16.17 -15.72 -0.91
C GLU A 506 -15.52 -17.05 -1.34
N ASP A 507 -14.96 -17.10 -2.55
CA ASP A 507 -14.38 -18.31 -3.12
C ASP A 507 -13.15 -18.81 -2.33
N ILE A 508 -12.35 -17.90 -1.77
CA ILE A 508 -11.18 -18.22 -0.94
C ILE A 508 -11.48 -18.23 0.56
N GLY A 509 -12.70 -17.90 0.97
CA GLY A 509 -13.13 -17.86 2.37
C GLY A 509 -12.58 -16.68 3.17
N ALA A 510 -12.32 -15.55 2.53
CA ALA A 510 -11.85 -14.31 3.13
C ALA A 510 -12.99 -13.28 3.31
N GLU A 511 -12.91 -12.45 4.35
CA GLU A 511 -13.76 -11.27 4.46
C GLU A 511 -13.28 -10.14 3.52
N PRO A 512 -14.18 -9.43 2.82
CA PRO A 512 -13.78 -8.30 1.98
C PRO A 512 -13.45 -7.05 2.83
N LEU A 513 -12.32 -6.41 2.53
CA LEU A 513 -11.95 -5.07 2.98
C LEU A 513 -11.78 -4.15 1.75
N PRO A 514 -12.88 -3.63 1.18
CA PRO A 514 -12.81 -2.62 0.13
C PRO A 514 -12.29 -1.31 0.71
N VAL A 515 -11.37 -0.66 0.00
CA VAL A 515 -10.80 0.64 0.36
C VAL A 515 -11.27 1.69 -0.66
N LEU A 516 -11.60 2.90 -0.19
CA LEU A 516 -11.94 4.06 -1.02
C LEU A 516 -11.05 5.25 -0.68
N ALA A 517 -10.79 6.13 -1.64
CA ALA A 517 -10.00 7.33 -1.39
C ALA A 517 -10.65 8.22 -0.31
N ALA A 518 -9.84 8.94 0.47
CA ALA A 518 -10.32 9.84 1.51
C ALA A 518 -10.79 11.21 0.96
N GLY A 519 -11.13 11.27 -0.33
CA GLY A 519 -11.44 12.51 -1.05
C GLY A 519 -10.22 13.32 -1.46
N VAL A 520 -9.02 12.73 -1.43
CA VAL A 520 -7.76 13.30 -1.94
C VAL A 520 -7.07 12.27 -2.84
N PRO A 521 -6.21 12.68 -3.80
CA PRO A 521 -5.50 11.76 -4.68
C PRO A 521 -4.13 11.35 -4.10
N CYS A 522 -3.40 10.50 -4.81
CA CYS A 522 -2.14 9.95 -4.33
C CYS A 522 -1.09 11.04 -4.07
N GLN A 523 -0.31 10.91 -2.99
CA GLN A 523 0.83 11.80 -2.74
C GLN A 523 1.93 11.72 -3.82
N ASN A 524 1.86 10.72 -4.71
CA ASN A 524 2.76 10.56 -5.86
C ASN A 524 2.15 10.92 -7.21
N SER A 525 0.96 11.53 -7.26
CA SER A 525 0.36 11.91 -8.54
C SER A 525 1.27 12.86 -9.34
N THR A 526 1.29 12.67 -10.64
CA THR A 526 1.96 13.55 -11.60
C THR A 526 1.32 14.94 -11.61
N ALA A 527 1.95 15.91 -12.27
CA ALA A 527 1.40 17.26 -12.34
C ALA A 527 0.11 17.30 -13.19
N ASN A 528 -0.95 17.91 -12.68
CA ASN A 528 -2.16 18.21 -13.44
C ASN A 528 -1.94 19.35 -14.47
N ALA A 529 -2.99 19.74 -15.19
CA ALA A 529 -2.94 20.80 -16.20
C ALA A 529 -2.50 22.17 -15.63
N GLU A 530 -2.82 22.41 -14.36
CA GLU A 530 -2.45 23.60 -13.61
C GLU A 530 -0.98 23.55 -13.15
N GLY A 531 -0.34 22.39 -13.23
CA GLY A 531 1.04 22.15 -12.81
C GLY A 531 1.19 21.79 -11.33
N VAL A 532 0.11 21.40 -10.65
CA VAL A 532 0.13 20.91 -9.27
C VAL A 532 0.33 19.40 -9.29
N ALA A 533 1.32 18.90 -8.55
CA ALA A 533 1.65 17.49 -8.41
C ALA A 533 1.42 16.99 -6.96
N GLY A 534 1.54 15.68 -6.75
CA GLY A 534 1.38 15.04 -5.44
C GLY A 534 -0.08 14.98 -5.01
N GLN A 535 -0.36 15.14 -3.72
CA GLN A 535 -1.74 15.18 -3.22
C GLN A 535 -2.43 16.50 -3.60
N GLN A 536 -2.92 16.58 -4.84
CA GLN A 536 -3.45 17.77 -5.54
C GLN A 536 -4.72 18.39 -4.89
N GLY A 537 -4.65 18.77 -3.63
CA GLY A 537 -5.80 19.19 -2.83
C GLY A 537 -6.76 18.04 -2.54
N GLY A 538 -8.06 18.27 -2.75
CA GLY A 538 -9.08 17.24 -2.58
C GLY A 538 -10.34 17.55 -3.38
N ILE A 539 -11.22 16.56 -3.51
CA ILE A 539 -12.55 16.69 -4.16
C ILE A 539 -13.22 17.98 -3.69
N PRO A 540 -13.72 18.85 -4.59
CA PRO A 540 -14.34 20.11 -4.19
C PRO A 540 -15.40 19.90 -3.10
N MET A 541 -15.43 20.76 -2.08
CA MET A 541 -16.35 20.58 -0.95
C MET A 541 -17.84 20.54 -1.35
N ALA A 542 -18.20 21.18 -2.47
CA ALA A 542 -19.54 21.11 -3.03
C ALA A 542 -19.91 19.74 -3.62
N GLU A 543 -18.91 18.94 -4.00
CA GLU A 543 -19.05 17.59 -4.58
C GLU A 543 -18.88 16.49 -3.54
N MET A 544 -18.26 16.79 -2.39
CA MET A 544 -18.11 15.84 -1.27
C MET A 544 -19.42 15.14 -0.85
N PRO A 545 -20.61 15.79 -0.79
CA PRO A 545 -21.85 15.08 -0.50
C PRO A 545 -22.17 13.94 -1.48
N ALA A 546 -21.85 14.11 -2.76
CA ALA A 546 -22.04 13.06 -3.76
C ALA A 546 -21.04 11.93 -3.56
N TYR A 547 -19.77 12.25 -3.29
CA TYR A 547 -18.75 11.25 -3.00
C TYR A 547 -19.03 10.45 -1.72
N VAL A 548 -19.49 11.12 -0.65
CA VAL A 548 -19.96 10.46 0.58
C VAL A 548 -21.11 9.51 0.27
N GLN A 549 -22.06 9.91 -0.58
CA GLN A 549 -23.14 9.03 -1.00
C GLN A 549 -22.62 7.82 -1.80
N ASP A 550 -21.59 7.99 -2.63
CA ASP A 550 -20.95 6.88 -3.36
C ASP A 550 -20.32 5.84 -2.43
N VAL A 551 -19.72 6.26 -1.31
CA VAL A 551 -19.21 5.37 -0.26
C VAL A 551 -20.36 4.61 0.42
N LEU A 552 -21.44 5.30 0.79
CA LEU A 552 -22.62 4.67 1.41
C LEU A 552 -23.35 3.72 0.46
N ASP A 553 -23.32 4.02 -0.84
CA ASP A 553 -23.89 3.20 -1.90
C ASP A 553 -23.12 1.88 -2.08
N LEU A 554 -21.81 1.85 -1.83
CA LEU A 554 -21.04 0.59 -1.84
C LEU A 554 -21.52 -0.36 -0.74
N ILE A 555 -21.68 0.17 0.48
CA ILE A 555 -22.16 -0.63 1.63
C ILE A 555 -23.58 -1.14 1.34
N GLU A 556 -24.43 -0.28 0.77
CA GLU A 556 -25.79 -0.65 0.36
C GLU A 556 -25.79 -1.68 -0.77
N TRP A 557 -24.91 -1.56 -1.75
CA TRP A 557 -24.72 -2.53 -2.82
C TRP A 557 -24.26 -3.89 -2.29
N ALA A 558 -23.36 -3.91 -1.31
CA ALA A 558 -22.83 -5.14 -0.74
C ALA A 558 -23.81 -5.84 0.22
N ASN A 559 -24.51 -5.07 1.05
CA ASN A 559 -25.29 -5.61 2.17
C ASN A 559 -26.81 -5.44 2.09
N GLY A 560 -27.29 -4.51 1.25
CA GLY A 560 -28.70 -4.15 1.20
C GLY A 560 -29.63 -5.27 0.74
N ASP A 561 -30.93 -5.07 0.98
CA ASP A 561 -32.01 -5.92 0.50
C ASP A 561 -32.37 -5.53 -0.95
N ALA A 562 -32.25 -6.49 -1.86
CA ALA A 562 -32.54 -6.32 -3.29
C ALA A 562 -34.00 -5.95 -3.60
N THR A 563 -34.93 -6.12 -2.66
CA THR A 563 -36.34 -5.75 -2.83
C THR A 563 -36.60 -4.26 -2.59
N THR A 564 -35.75 -3.60 -1.80
CA THR A 564 -35.93 -2.19 -1.41
C THR A 564 -34.83 -1.27 -1.93
N SER A 565 -33.68 -1.83 -2.30
CA SER A 565 -32.50 -1.08 -2.70
C SER A 565 -32.14 -1.31 -4.16
N LYS A 566 -32.05 -0.22 -4.93
CA LYS A 566 -31.61 -0.29 -6.34
C LYS A 566 -30.18 -0.85 -6.47
N TRP A 567 -29.34 -0.61 -5.46
CA TRP A 567 -27.95 -1.05 -5.47
C TRP A 567 -27.84 -2.54 -5.17
N ALA A 568 -28.52 -3.02 -4.13
CA ALA A 568 -28.60 -4.46 -3.89
C ALA A 568 -29.32 -5.20 -5.01
N LYS A 569 -30.31 -4.58 -5.67
CA LYS A 569 -30.93 -5.11 -6.88
C LYS A 569 -29.91 -5.25 -8.01
N MET A 570 -29.02 -4.28 -8.21
CA MET A 570 -27.95 -4.37 -9.21
C MET A 570 -27.01 -5.55 -8.93
N ARG A 571 -26.64 -5.80 -7.66
CA ARG A 571 -25.88 -6.99 -7.23
C ARG A 571 -26.65 -8.29 -7.56
N ALA A 572 -27.94 -8.32 -7.22
CA ALA A 572 -28.80 -9.47 -7.46
C ALA A 572 -28.98 -9.79 -8.95
N ASP A 573 -29.22 -8.76 -9.77
CA ASP A 573 -29.38 -8.88 -11.22
C ASP A 573 -28.06 -9.31 -11.91
N ALA A 574 -26.91 -9.03 -11.29
CA ALA A 574 -25.61 -9.51 -11.74
C ALA A 574 -25.34 -10.99 -11.40
N GLY A 575 -26.23 -11.65 -10.66
CA GLY A 575 -26.15 -13.08 -10.32
C GLY A 575 -25.93 -13.38 -8.85
N HIS A 576 -25.81 -12.37 -7.98
CA HIS A 576 -25.55 -12.54 -6.55
C HIS A 576 -26.64 -11.88 -5.67
N PRO A 577 -27.79 -12.56 -5.47
CA PRO A 577 -28.89 -11.97 -4.69
C PRO A 577 -28.58 -11.88 -3.19
N ALA A 578 -27.76 -12.77 -2.65
CA ALA A 578 -27.39 -12.75 -1.25
C ALA A 578 -26.50 -11.54 -0.91
N PRO A 579 -26.56 -10.99 0.32
CA PRO A 579 -25.58 -10.01 0.76
C PRO A 579 -24.17 -10.62 0.83
N PHE A 580 -23.15 -9.84 0.50
CA PHE A 580 -21.74 -10.23 0.69
C PHE A 580 -21.30 -10.20 2.17
N GLN A 581 -22.15 -9.68 3.06
CA GLN A 581 -21.87 -9.56 4.50
C GLN A 581 -20.61 -8.74 4.80
N LEU A 582 -20.47 -7.60 4.12
CA LEU A 582 -19.41 -6.62 4.34
C LEU A 582 -19.41 -6.16 5.81
N LYS A 583 -18.25 -6.23 6.47
CA LYS A 583 -18.07 -5.82 7.88
C LYS A 583 -17.12 -4.65 8.06
N MET A 584 -16.22 -4.43 7.12
CA MET A 584 -15.12 -3.48 7.22
C MET A 584 -15.05 -2.64 5.95
N ILE A 585 -14.64 -1.37 6.07
CA ILE A 585 -14.37 -0.49 4.94
C ILE A 585 -13.10 0.31 5.22
N GLY A 586 -12.18 0.36 4.26
CA GLY A 586 -11.01 1.21 4.32
C GLY A 586 -11.32 2.59 3.75
N ILE A 587 -10.88 3.65 4.41
CA ILE A 587 -11.01 5.03 3.91
C ILE A 587 -9.62 5.68 3.95
N GLY A 588 -9.08 5.99 2.77
CA GLY A 588 -7.69 6.46 2.60
C GLY A 588 -6.68 5.32 2.46
N ASN A 589 -5.45 5.69 2.10
CA ASN A 589 -4.28 4.82 1.90
C ASN A 589 -3.03 5.70 1.88
N GLU A 590 -2.05 5.63 2.77
CA GLU A 590 -0.80 6.42 2.62
C GLU A 590 -0.98 7.95 2.34
N ASP A 591 -2.09 8.55 2.77
CA ASP A 591 -2.39 9.96 2.50
C ASP A 591 -1.45 10.90 3.30
N LEU A 592 -1.11 12.05 2.72
CA LEU A 592 -0.53 13.13 3.51
C LEU A 592 -1.62 13.68 4.43
N ILE A 593 -1.35 13.77 5.74
CA ILE A 593 -2.30 14.18 6.77
C ILE A 593 -2.38 15.71 6.83
N THR A 594 -2.76 16.28 5.69
CA THR A 594 -2.99 17.73 5.46
C THR A 594 -4.36 18.14 5.98
N THR A 595 -4.57 19.44 6.14
CA THR A 595 -5.88 20.00 6.55
C THR A 595 -6.99 19.58 5.58
N GLN A 596 -6.69 19.56 4.27
CA GLN A 596 -7.64 19.18 3.23
C GLN A 596 -8.07 17.71 3.31
N PHE A 597 -7.14 16.83 3.70
CA PHE A 597 -7.42 15.42 3.95
C PHE A 597 -8.33 15.27 5.18
N GLU A 598 -7.95 15.87 6.31
CA GLU A 598 -8.67 15.71 7.59
C GLU A 598 -10.16 16.08 7.49
N GLU A 599 -10.47 17.20 6.81
CA GLU A 599 -11.85 17.67 6.62
C GLU A 599 -12.72 16.63 5.89
N ARG A 600 -12.22 16.11 4.75
CA ARG A 600 -12.94 15.17 3.88
C ARG A 600 -13.02 13.79 4.50
N TYR A 601 -11.91 13.34 5.04
CA TYR A 601 -11.78 12.06 5.72
C TYR A 601 -12.78 11.96 6.87
N LEU A 602 -12.90 13.00 7.71
CA LEU A 602 -13.85 13.02 8.82
C LEU A 602 -15.31 13.05 8.36
N MET A 603 -15.61 13.76 7.27
CA MET A 603 -16.96 13.77 6.68
C MET A 603 -17.40 12.35 6.26
N ILE A 604 -16.50 11.61 5.61
CA ILE A 604 -16.78 10.24 5.14
C ILE A 604 -16.99 9.31 6.34
N CYS A 605 -16.04 9.30 7.30
CA CYS A 605 -16.11 8.41 8.47
C CYS A 605 -17.39 8.64 9.30
N LYS A 606 -17.75 9.91 9.55
CA LYS A 606 -18.99 10.27 10.25
C LYS A 606 -20.23 9.79 9.52
N ALA A 607 -20.29 9.93 8.19
CA ALA A 607 -21.43 9.50 7.41
C ALA A 607 -21.60 7.97 7.42
N VAL A 608 -20.50 7.22 7.28
CA VAL A 608 -20.51 5.75 7.38
C VAL A 608 -21.05 5.32 8.75
N LYS A 609 -20.48 5.84 9.84
CA LYS A 609 -20.87 5.46 11.19
C LYS A 609 -22.29 5.88 11.56
N ALA A 610 -22.76 7.01 11.05
CA ALA A 610 -24.13 7.45 11.26
C ALA A 610 -25.16 6.50 10.61
N LYS A 611 -24.88 5.98 9.41
CA LYS A 611 -25.82 5.11 8.67
C LYS A 611 -25.62 3.61 8.95
N TYR A 612 -24.38 3.18 9.14
CA TYR A 612 -23.99 1.79 9.32
C TYR A 612 -23.06 1.65 10.54
N PRO A 613 -23.57 1.81 11.78
CA PRO A 613 -22.75 1.86 12.99
C PRO A 613 -21.94 0.58 13.27
N ASN A 614 -22.35 -0.56 12.69
CA ASN A 614 -21.69 -1.85 12.84
C ASN A 614 -20.58 -2.11 11.80
N ILE A 615 -20.41 -1.22 10.83
CA ILE A 615 -19.27 -1.30 9.89
C ILE A 615 -18.04 -0.74 10.59
N GLU A 616 -16.98 -1.52 10.60
CA GLU A 616 -15.65 -1.13 11.03
C GLU A 616 -15.01 -0.23 9.98
N VAL A 617 -14.61 0.96 10.38
CA VAL A 617 -13.90 1.95 9.55
C VAL A 617 -12.42 1.83 9.85
N VAL A 618 -11.68 1.37 8.84
CA VAL A 618 -10.22 1.25 8.86
C VAL A 618 -9.65 2.49 8.19
N GLY A 619 -9.02 3.35 8.98
CA GLY A 619 -8.40 4.59 8.54
C GLY A 619 -6.97 4.43 8.05
N THR A 620 -6.28 5.54 7.80
CA THR A 620 -4.83 5.59 7.54
C THR A 620 -4.14 6.54 8.52
N VAL A 621 -2.86 6.28 8.83
CA VAL A 621 -1.98 7.21 9.55
C VAL A 621 -0.82 7.70 8.67
N GLY A 622 -0.99 7.65 7.35
CA GLY A 622 -0.05 8.21 6.39
C GLY A 622 0.95 7.20 5.82
N PRO A 623 1.86 7.66 4.95
CA PRO A 623 2.66 6.79 4.08
C PRO A 623 3.82 6.05 4.76
N PHE A 624 4.32 6.53 5.91
CA PHE A 624 5.55 6.03 6.51
C PHE A 624 5.50 5.97 8.02
N HIS A 625 5.97 4.88 8.63
CA HIS A 625 5.95 4.67 10.09
C HIS A 625 7.11 5.26 10.90
N TYR A 626 8.31 5.45 10.32
CA TYR A 626 9.48 5.96 11.04
C TYR A 626 9.21 7.41 11.41
N PRO A 627 9.19 7.82 12.70
CA PRO A 627 8.32 8.89 13.20
C PRO A 627 8.26 10.05 12.22
N SER A 628 7.27 9.96 11.34
CA SER A 628 7.12 10.83 10.19
C SER A 628 6.07 11.86 10.56
N ALA A 629 6.08 12.95 9.83
CA ALA A 629 5.11 14.02 9.99
C ALA A 629 3.68 13.48 9.98
N ASP A 630 3.36 12.69 8.96
CA ASP A 630 2.05 12.09 8.73
C ASP A 630 1.71 11.03 9.78
N TYR A 631 2.67 10.19 10.17
CA TYR A 631 2.45 9.17 11.19
C TYR A 631 2.03 9.75 12.53
N ILE A 632 2.73 10.79 12.97
CA ILE A 632 2.48 11.43 14.25
C ILE A 632 1.12 12.15 14.22
N GLU A 633 0.86 12.94 13.17
CA GLU A 633 -0.39 13.70 13.05
C GLU A 633 -1.58 12.77 12.81
N GLY A 634 -1.43 11.74 11.97
CA GLY A 634 -2.43 10.72 11.70
C GLY A 634 -2.85 9.97 12.96
N TRP A 635 -1.89 9.50 13.77
CA TRP A 635 -2.21 8.85 15.05
C TRP A 635 -2.90 9.79 16.04
N LYS A 636 -2.48 11.06 16.08
CA LYS A 636 -3.13 12.08 16.91
C LYS A 636 -4.57 12.32 16.45
N PHE A 637 -4.79 12.43 15.15
CA PHE A 637 -6.11 12.59 14.54
C PHE A 637 -7.01 11.38 14.83
N ALA A 638 -6.53 10.15 14.58
CA ALA A 638 -7.27 8.92 14.82
C ALA A 638 -7.67 8.76 16.29
N LYS A 639 -6.78 9.08 17.24
CA LYS A 639 -7.09 9.05 18.68
C LYS A 639 -8.15 10.08 19.07
N ALA A 640 -8.14 11.25 18.43
CA ALA A 640 -9.13 12.31 18.67
C ALA A 640 -10.51 11.95 18.10
N HIS A 641 -10.58 11.06 17.10
CA HIS A 641 -11.79 10.67 16.37
C HIS A 641 -12.11 9.17 16.46
N LYS A 642 -11.69 8.52 17.55
CA LYS A 642 -11.88 7.07 17.76
C LYS A 642 -13.35 6.62 17.87
N GLU A 643 -14.29 7.57 17.96
CA GLU A 643 -15.72 7.29 17.89
C GLU A 643 -16.20 6.98 16.47
N VAL A 644 -15.40 7.33 15.44
CA VAL A 644 -15.69 7.02 14.04
C VAL A 644 -14.60 6.27 13.29
N ILE A 645 -13.41 6.11 13.89
CA ILE A 645 -12.28 5.34 13.35
C ILE A 645 -11.99 4.19 14.32
N ASP A 646 -12.26 2.95 13.90
CA ASP A 646 -12.11 1.78 14.78
C ASP A 646 -10.68 1.22 14.73
N ALA A 647 -10.06 1.28 13.55
CA ALA A 647 -8.69 0.84 13.29
C ALA A 647 -7.96 1.83 12.38
N VAL A 648 -6.63 1.79 12.40
CA VAL A 648 -5.78 2.54 11.47
C VAL A 648 -4.81 1.63 10.73
N ASP A 649 -4.61 1.95 9.46
CA ASP A 649 -3.69 1.28 8.54
C ASP A 649 -2.28 1.87 8.69
N GLU A 650 -1.32 1.02 9.06
CA GLU A 650 0.10 1.34 9.13
C GLU A 650 0.87 0.62 8.03
N HIS A 651 1.82 1.31 7.41
CA HIS A 651 2.61 0.79 6.31
C HIS A 651 4.11 0.92 6.60
N TYR A 652 4.88 -0.14 6.34
CA TYR A 652 6.33 -0.06 6.36
C TYR A 652 7.09 -1.19 5.66
N TYR A 653 8.13 -0.78 4.94
CA TYR A 653 9.03 -1.66 4.19
C TYR A 653 10.45 -1.52 4.72
N GLU A 654 10.89 -2.48 5.54
CA GLU A 654 12.08 -2.33 6.38
C GLU A 654 13.16 -3.39 6.14
N SER A 655 14.38 -3.15 6.63
CA SER A 655 15.45 -4.15 6.51
C SER A 655 15.20 -5.34 7.44
N ALA A 656 15.78 -6.51 7.13
CA ALA A 656 15.74 -7.66 8.04
C ALA A 656 16.31 -7.29 9.43
N GLY A 657 17.38 -6.49 9.48
CA GLY A 657 17.93 -5.96 10.74
C GLY A 657 16.94 -5.11 11.53
N TRP A 658 16.11 -4.29 10.88
CA TRP A 658 15.07 -3.52 11.56
C TRP A 658 14.07 -4.43 12.28
N PHE A 659 13.52 -5.44 11.58
CA PHE A 659 12.59 -6.40 12.17
C PHE A 659 13.20 -7.16 13.35
N LEU A 660 14.47 -7.56 13.24
CA LEU A 660 15.18 -8.27 14.30
C LEU A 660 15.43 -7.41 15.54
N HIS A 661 15.63 -6.10 15.38
CA HIS A 661 15.96 -5.17 16.46
C HIS A 661 14.77 -4.32 16.96
N ASN A 662 13.58 -4.45 16.36
CA ASN A 662 12.32 -3.77 16.78
C ASN A 662 11.26 -4.77 17.25
N GLN A 663 11.66 -5.79 18.01
CA GLN A 663 10.73 -6.84 18.42
C GLN A 663 9.66 -6.37 19.43
N ASP A 664 9.86 -5.22 20.05
CA ASP A 664 8.95 -4.58 21.00
C ASP A 664 8.16 -3.41 20.38
N TYR A 665 8.16 -3.28 19.04
CA TYR A 665 7.56 -2.15 18.33
C TYR A 665 6.15 -1.78 18.83
N TYR A 666 5.26 -2.77 18.99
CA TYR A 666 3.88 -2.56 19.45
C TYR A 666 3.70 -2.66 20.97
N ASP A 667 4.73 -3.03 21.74
CA ASP A 667 4.62 -3.33 23.17
C ASP A 667 4.23 -2.10 24.01
N SER A 668 4.50 -0.88 23.52
CA SER A 668 4.20 0.37 24.24
C SER A 668 2.92 1.08 23.77
N TYR A 669 2.22 0.54 22.76
CA TYR A 669 1.07 1.21 22.16
C TYR A 669 -0.09 1.37 23.15
N ASP A 670 -0.92 2.40 22.96
CA ASP A 670 -2.10 2.61 23.81
C ASP A 670 -3.21 1.60 23.44
N ARG A 671 -3.51 0.67 24.36
CA ARG A 671 -4.55 -0.37 24.17
C ARG A 671 -5.97 0.19 24.15
N LYS A 672 -6.16 1.50 24.37
CA LYS A 672 -7.44 2.22 24.28
C LYS A 672 -7.57 3.10 23.04
N ALA A 673 -6.53 3.18 22.21
CA ALA A 673 -6.57 3.83 20.91
C ALA A 673 -7.35 2.94 19.90
N PRO A 674 -7.67 3.46 18.70
CA PRO A 674 -8.05 2.61 17.57
C PRO A 674 -7.08 1.44 17.39
N LYS A 675 -7.58 0.32 16.88
CA LYS A 675 -6.78 -0.87 16.57
C LYS A 675 -5.80 -0.58 15.44
N VAL A 676 -4.84 -1.48 15.25
CA VAL A 676 -3.89 -1.41 14.13
C VAL A 676 -4.21 -2.51 13.13
N TYR A 677 -4.37 -2.09 11.89
CA TYR A 677 -4.20 -2.93 10.72
C TYR A 677 -2.82 -2.62 10.13
N LEU A 678 -1.91 -3.60 10.12
CA LEU A 678 -0.63 -3.47 9.41
C LEU A 678 -0.85 -3.85 7.94
N GLY A 679 -1.38 -2.93 7.15
CA GLY A 679 -1.90 -3.24 5.82
C GLY A 679 -0.87 -3.44 4.74
N GLU A 680 0.32 -2.88 4.92
CA GLU A 680 1.45 -3.13 4.02
C GLU A 680 2.74 -3.28 4.81
N TYR A 681 3.33 -4.47 4.73
CA TYR A 681 4.69 -4.67 5.24
C TYR A 681 5.45 -5.72 4.43
N ALA A 682 6.76 -5.52 4.32
CA ALA A 682 7.69 -6.54 3.86
C ALA A 682 9.13 -6.22 4.31
N SER A 683 9.95 -7.24 4.45
CA SER A 683 11.40 -7.06 4.48
C SER A 683 11.92 -6.84 3.06
N ARG A 684 12.91 -5.95 2.88
CA ARG A 684 13.37 -5.43 1.55
C ARG A 684 14.01 -6.45 0.58
N THR A 685 13.90 -7.76 0.81
CA THR A 685 14.45 -8.80 -0.09
C THR A 685 13.52 -10.00 -0.23
N ARG A 686 13.73 -10.87 -1.23
CA ARG A 686 12.93 -12.08 -1.48
C ARG A 686 13.47 -13.34 -0.78
N THR A 687 14.46 -13.20 0.11
CA THR A 687 15.23 -14.35 0.56
C THR A 687 14.70 -14.96 1.85
N MET A 688 15.25 -16.12 2.23
CA MET A 688 14.99 -16.78 3.51
C MET A 688 15.26 -15.85 4.71
N GLU A 689 16.23 -14.94 4.60
CA GLU A 689 16.50 -13.90 5.63
C GLU A 689 15.28 -13.02 5.89
N SER A 690 14.65 -12.49 4.84
CA SER A 690 13.40 -11.72 4.96
C SER A 690 12.30 -12.54 5.63
N ALA A 691 12.09 -13.78 5.16
CA ALA A 691 11.05 -14.64 5.70
C ALA A 691 11.24 -14.97 7.20
N LEU A 692 12.49 -15.14 7.65
CA LEU A 692 12.82 -15.34 9.06
C LEU A 692 12.56 -14.08 9.89
N ALA A 693 12.98 -12.92 9.39
CA ALA A 693 12.78 -11.63 10.06
C ALA A 693 11.28 -11.30 10.18
N GLU A 694 10.51 -11.52 9.12
CA GLU A 694 9.05 -11.39 9.11
C GLU A 694 8.37 -12.39 10.04
N ALA A 695 8.87 -13.63 10.14
CA ALA A 695 8.33 -14.61 11.08
C ALA A 695 8.62 -14.24 12.55
N VAL A 696 9.79 -13.67 12.85
CA VAL A 696 10.09 -13.07 14.16
C VAL A 696 9.08 -11.96 14.45
N HIS A 697 8.87 -11.06 13.50
CA HIS A 697 7.93 -9.96 13.65
C HIS A 697 6.49 -10.44 13.87
N LEU A 698 6.01 -11.43 13.13
CA LEU A 698 4.66 -11.98 13.31
C LEU A 698 4.46 -12.64 14.67
N CYS A 699 5.50 -13.21 15.30
CA CYS A 699 5.42 -13.66 16.70
C CYS A 699 5.15 -12.48 17.65
N ASN A 700 5.81 -11.34 17.40
CA ASN A 700 5.64 -10.12 18.19
C ASN A 700 4.29 -9.44 17.94
N ILE A 701 3.79 -9.51 16.70
CA ILE A 701 2.44 -9.07 16.35
C ILE A 701 1.41 -9.90 17.11
N GLU A 702 1.52 -11.23 17.13
CA GLU A 702 0.58 -12.06 17.91
C GLU A 702 0.67 -11.78 19.41
N ARG A 703 1.88 -11.53 19.93
CA ARG A 703 2.05 -11.04 21.30
C ARG A 703 1.32 -9.73 21.53
N ASN A 704 1.13 -8.89 20.51
CA ASN A 704 0.38 -7.64 20.58
C ASN A 704 -0.94 -7.72 19.79
N GLY A 705 -1.54 -8.90 19.65
CA GLY A 705 -2.78 -9.10 18.87
C GLY A 705 -4.03 -8.46 19.50
N ASP A 706 -3.88 -7.88 20.69
CA ASP A 706 -4.84 -6.99 21.35
C ASP A 706 -4.74 -5.54 20.86
N VAL A 707 -3.67 -5.17 20.17
CA VAL A 707 -3.46 -3.88 19.50
C VAL A 707 -3.58 -4.06 17.99
N VAL A 708 -2.79 -4.98 17.43
CA VAL A 708 -2.77 -5.29 15.99
C VAL A 708 -3.80 -6.37 15.69
N GLU A 709 -4.86 -6.01 14.97
CA GLU A 709 -5.96 -6.93 14.67
C GLU A 709 -5.83 -7.63 13.31
N MET A 710 -5.11 -7.02 12.38
CA MET A 710 -5.00 -7.47 10.99
C MET A 710 -3.61 -7.13 10.46
N THR A 711 -3.12 -7.94 9.52
CA THR A 711 -1.86 -7.76 8.82
C THR A 711 -1.96 -8.29 7.40
N SER A 712 -1.30 -7.64 6.45
CA SER A 712 -1.12 -8.17 5.10
C SER A 712 0.25 -7.79 4.55
N TYR A 713 0.96 -8.80 4.06
CA TYR A 713 2.20 -8.56 3.32
C TYR A 713 1.88 -7.91 1.97
N ALA A 714 2.72 -6.98 1.54
CA ALA A 714 2.58 -6.27 0.28
C ALA A 714 3.93 -6.14 -0.46
N PRO A 715 3.92 -6.07 -1.81
CA PRO A 715 2.82 -6.43 -2.70
C PRO A 715 2.63 -7.96 -2.82
N LEU A 716 1.43 -8.40 -3.21
CA LEU A 716 1.09 -9.83 -3.29
C LEU A 716 1.61 -10.50 -4.55
N LEU A 717 1.37 -9.90 -5.73
CA LEU A 717 1.60 -10.50 -7.03
C LEU A 717 2.57 -9.66 -7.88
N CYS A 718 3.45 -10.33 -8.61
CA CYS A 718 4.29 -9.68 -9.62
C CYS A 718 4.43 -10.53 -10.89
N HIS A 719 4.05 -9.96 -12.03
CA HIS A 719 4.41 -10.53 -13.32
C HIS A 719 5.92 -10.32 -13.57
N GLU A 720 6.69 -11.38 -13.81
CA GLU A 720 8.17 -11.34 -13.84
C GLU A 720 8.77 -10.34 -14.86
N LYS A 721 8.03 -10.01 -15.93
CA LYS A 721 8.47 -9.03 -16.94
C LYS A 721 8.09 -7.58 -16.65
N HIS A 722 7.18 -7.33 -15.70
CA HIS A 722 6.57 -6.01 -15.45
C HIS A 722 6.72 -5.60 -14.00
N GLN A 723 7.89 -5.84 -13.44
CA GLN A 723 8.13 -5.63 -12.03
C GLN A 723 8.21 -4.13 -11.68
N ASN A 724 7.20 -3.61 -10.99
CA ASN A 724 7.19 -2.25 -10.45
C ASN A 724 7.83 -2.15 -9.05
N TRP A 725 7.79 -3.24 -8.28
CA TRP A 725 8.24 -3.27 -6.88
C TRP A 725 9.13 -4.49 -6.59
N ASN A 726 9.88 -4.46 -5.49
CA ASN A 726 10.67 -5.60 -5.03
C ASN A 726 10.85 -5.55 -3.51
N PRO A 727 10.56 -6.62 -2.75
CA PRO A 727 10.02 -7.92 -3.14
C PRO A 727 8.49 -8.00 -3.22
N ASP A 728 7.98 -9.11 -3.75
CA ASP A 728 6.57 -9.49 -3.83
C ASP A 728 6.42 -10.93 -3.32
N MET A 729 5.22 -11.33 -2.91
CA MET A 729 5.01 -12.66 -2.32
C MET A 729 4.98 -13.78 -3.37
N ILE A 730 4.33 -13.54 -4.51
CA ILE A 730 4.09 -14.52 -5.56
C ILE A 730 4.49 -13.92 -6.91
N TYR A 731 5.44 -14.57 -7.58
CA TYR A 731 5.87 -14.24 -8.93
C TYR A 731 5.18 -15.12 -9.93
N PHE A 732 4.82 -14.59 -11.10
CA PHE A 732 4.19 -15.37 -12.14
C PHE A 732 4.54 -14.87 -13.54
N ASN A 733 4.27 -15.72 -14.52
CA ASN A 733 4.24 -15.38 -15.93
C ASN A 733 3.12 -16.20 -16.60
N ALA A 734 3.04 -16.21 -17.93
CA ALA A 734 1.97 -16.93 -18.63
C ALA A 734 2.01 -18.48 -18.43
N SER A 735 3.15 -19.06 -18.05
CA SER A 735 3.31 -20.52 -17.89
C SER A 735 3.47 -21.02 -16.45
N GLU A 736 3.94 -20.19 -15.51
CA GLU A 736 4.26 -20.64 -14.15
C GLU A 736 3.91 -19.62 -13.06
N VAL A 737 3.82 -20.12 -11.84
CA VAL A 737 3.67 -19.38 -10.58
C VAL A 737 4.78 -19.86 -9.63
N LYS A 738 5.48 -18.93 -8.98
CA LYS A 738 6.58 -19.15 -8.04
C LYS A 738 6.30 -18.40 -6.74
N THR A 739 6.50 -19.07 -5.62
CA THR A 739 6.34 -18.47 -4.29
C THR A 739 7.69 -18.20 -3.63
N THR A 740 7.78 -17.12 -2.85
CA THR A 740 8.98 -16.78 -2.08
C THR A 740 9.01 -17.49 -0.72
N PRO A 741 10.12 -17.47 0.03
CA PRO A 741 10.13 -17.91 1.41
C PRO A 741 9.13 -17.14 2.30
N SER A 742 8.88 -15.86 2.02
CA SER A 742 7.88 -15.06 2.76
C SER A 742 6.46 -15.60 2.58
N TYR A 743 6.12 -16.16 1.41
CA TYR A 743 4.85 -16.89 1.22
C TYR A 743 4.68 -18.01 2.26
N ASN A 744 5.74 -18.75 2.56
CA ASN A 744 5.69 -19.84 3.54
C ASN A 744 5.52 -19.32 4.97
N THR A 745 6.13 -18.18 5.30
CA THR A 745 5.87 -17.47 6.57
C THR A 745 4.38 -17.12 6.69
N GLN A 746 3.80 -16.43 5.70
CA GLN A 746 2.41 -16.01 5.73
C GLN A 746 1.44 -17.21 5.79
N ALA A 747 1.69 -18.25 4.98
CA ALA A 747 0.88 -19.47 4.97
C ALA A 747 0.87 -20.16 6.35
N LEU A 748 2.03 -20.24 7.00
CA LEU A 748 2.18 -20.89 8.31
C LEU A 748 1.45 -20.09 9.40
N PHE A 749 1.60 -18.77 9.45
CA PHE A 749 0.92 -17.95 10.46
C PHE A 749 -0.60 -17.87 10.24
N SER A 750 -1.07 -17.82 8.99
CA SER A 750 -2.50 -17.81 8.66
C SER A 750 -3.21 -19.12 9.06
N GLN A 751 -2.55 -20.26 8.81
CA GLN A 751 -3.15 -21.59 9.04
C GLN A 751 -3.05 -22.06 10.50
N PHE A 752 -2.05 -21.59 11.24
CA PHE A 752 -1.85 -21.89 12.66
C PHE A 752 -2.18 -20.67 13.52
N SER A 753 -3.37 -20.10 13.31
CA SER A 753 -3.89 -18.91 13.99
C SER A 753 -4.88 -19.27 15.10
N GLY A 754 -5.12 -18.34 16.02
CA GLY A 754 -6.06 -18.48 17.13
C GLY A 754 -6.69 -17.13 17.51
N ASP A 755 -7.57 -17.14 18.49
CA ASP A 755 -8.28 -15.98 19.04
C ASP A 755 -7.90 -15.65 20.49
N SER A 756 -6.97 -16.43 21.06
CA SER A 756 -6.35 -16.11 22.34
C SER A 756 -4.85 -16.31 22.29
N TYR A 757 -4.09 -15.32 22.74
CA TYR A 757 -2.64 -15.41 22.95
C TYR A 757 -2.34 -15.91 24.37
N VAL A 758 -1.34 -16.78 24.50
CA VAL A 758 -0.79 -17.25 25.78
C VAL A 758 0.62 -16.71 25.93
N ALA A 759 0.91 -16.06 27.05
CA ALA A 759 2.22 -15.47 27.29
C ALA A 759 3.32 -16.53 27.20
N SER A 760 4.35 -16.23 26.40
CA SER A 760 5.48 -17.11 26.19
C SER A 760 6.78 -16.32 26.08
N ARG A 761 7.90 -16.90 26.53
CA ARG A 761 9.23 -16.30 26.38
C ARG A 761 10.30 -17.38 26.18
N VAL A 762 11.26 -17.09 25.30
CA VAL A 762 12.45 -17.93 25.12
C VAL A 762 13.56 -17.44 26.03
N GLU A 763 14.01 -18.30 26.94
CA GLU A 763 15.22 -18.11 27.74
C GLU A 763 16.43 -18.68 26.99
N ILE A 764 17.35 -17.78 26.64
CA ILE A 764 18.60 -18.03 25.91
C ILE A 764 19.60 -16.94 26.32
N ALA A 765 20.88 -17.09 25.98
CA ALA A 765 21.87 -16.04 26.19
C ALA A 765 21.42 -14.71 25.54
N SER A 766 21.58 -13.60 26.26
CA SER A 766 20.98 -12.30 25.90
C SER A 766 21.40 -11.78 24.53
N GLU A 767 22.64 -12.06 24.12
CA GLU A 767 23.19 -11.70 22.82
C GLU A 767 22.62 -12.51 21.65
N LEU A 768 21.87 -13.59 21.93
CA LEU A 768 21.22 -14.44 20.93
C LEU A 768 19.70 -14.27 20.92
N ALA A 769 19.12 -13.62 21.94
CA ALA A 769 17.67 -13.54 22.15
C ALA A 769 16.93 -12.95 20.94
N TYR A 770 17.50 -11.91 20.32
CA TYR A 770 16.91 -11.26 19.15
C TYR A 770 16.89 -12.13 17.88
N ARG A 771 17.56 -13.30 17.86
CA ARG A 771 17.52 -14.27 16.76
C ARG A 771 16.54 -15.41 17.00
N MET A 772 15.77 -15.36 18.08
CA MET A 772 14.78 -16.36 18.45
C MET A 772 13.43 -15.69 18.71
N ALA A 773 12.34 -16.31 18.25
CA ALA A 773 11.00 -15.86 18.58
C ALA A 773 10.05 -17.03 18.81
N SER A 774 9.02 -16.80 19.61
CA SER A 774 7.95 -17.77 19.86
C SER A 774 6.59 -17.10 19.94
N SER A 775 5.55 -17.82 19.53
CA SER A 775 4.16 -17.44 19.79
C SER A 775 3.33 -18.67 20.14
N VAL A 776 2.42 -18.53 21.10
CA VAL A 776 1.48 -19.56 21.51
C VAL A 776 0.08 -18.98 21.44
N VAL A 777 -0.76 -19.55 20.57
CA VAL A 777 -2.15 -19.12 20.39
C VAL A 777 -3.11 -20.29 20.55
N LYS A 778 -4.32 -20.01 21.04
CA LYS A 778 -5.43 -20.96 21.16
C LYS A 778 -6.53 -20.54 20.20
N ASP A 779 -7.09 -21.49 19.46
CA ASP A 779 -8.30 -21.29 18.68
C ASP A 779 -9.49 -21.86 19.46
N SER A 780 -10.29 -20.97 20.04
CA SER A 780 -11.42 -21.38 20.88
C SER A 780 -12.46 -22.22 20.14
N ARG A 781 -12.55 -22.12 18.81
CA ARG A 781 -13.51 -22.89 17.99
C ARG A 781 -13.13 -24.34 17.83
N SER A 782 -11.84 -24.62 17.59
CA SER A 782 -11.34 -25.99 17.47
C SER A 782 -10.85 -26.58 18.78
N GLY A 783 -10.55 -25.74 19.78
CA GLY A 783 -9.86 -26.11 21.01
C GLY A 783 -8.35 -26.33 20.84
N ASN A 784 -7.81 -26.16 19.62
CA ASN A 784 -6.40 -26.40 19.36
C ASN A 784 -5.52 -25.31 19.97
N THR A 785 -4.35 -25.72 20.47
CA THR A 785 -3.26 -24.81 20.80
C THR A 785 -2.18 -24.91 19.72
N TYR A 786 -1.70 -23.78 19.23
CA TYR A 786 -0.64 -23.72 18.22
C TYR A 786 0.61 -23.07 18.81
N LEU A 787 1.76 -23.73 18.63
CA LEU A 787 3.07 -23.21 18.98
C LEU A 787 3.83 -22.86 17.70
N LYS A 788 4.30 -21.62 17.59
CA LYS A 788 5.18 -21.15 16.51
C LYS A 788 6.54 -20.79 17.07
N LEU A 789 7.58 -21.18 16.35
CA LEU A 789 8.98 -21.03 16.74
C LEU A 789 9.81 -20.58 15.54
N VAL A 790 10.68 -19.60 15.78
CA VAL A 790 11.65 -19.12 14.79
C VAL A 790 13.05 -19.28 15.34
N ASN A 791 13.92 -19.92 14.55
CA ASN A 791 15.35 -19.97 14.77
C ASN A 791 16.08 -19.25 13.62
N ALA A 792 16.50 -18.01 13.85
CA ALA A 792 17.28 -17.22 12.91
C ALA A 792 18.80 -17.30 13.17
N LEU A 793 19.28 -18.33 13.89
CA LEU A 793 20.70 -18.60 14.12
C LEU A 793 21.28 -19.54 13.05
N PRO A 794 22.61 -19.47 12.80
CA PRO A 794 23.32 -20.38 11.88
C PRO A 794 23.49 -21.81 12.39
N VAL A 795 22.97 -22.12 13.59
CA VAL A 795 23.13 -23.42 14.25
C VAL A 795 21.79 -23.94 14.75
N THR A 796 21.71 -25.27 14.94
CA THR A 796 20.56 -25.90 15.56
C THR A 796 20.33 -25.37 16.98
N VAL A 797 19.08 -25.14 17.35
CA VAL A 797 18.68 -24.83 18.73
C VAL A 797 17.99 -26.05 19.33
N SER A 798 18.52 -26.52 20.46
CA SER A 798 17.94 -27.56 21.29
C SER A 798 17.04 -26.88 22.32
N LEU A 799 15.73 -26.89 22.09
CA LEU A 799 14.74 -26.15 22.89
C LEU A 799 13.99 -27.06 23.86
N LYS A 800 14.10 -26.80 25.17
CA LYS A 800 13.19 -27.35 26.18
C LYS A 800 11.88 -26.56 26.19
N VAL A 801 10.74 -27.22 26.29
CA VAL A 801 9.43 -26.55 26.38
C VAL A 801 8.82 -26.79 27.76
N ASP A 802 8.71 -25.73 28.55
CA ASP A 802 8.10 -25.73 29.88
C ASP A 802 6.72 -25.07 29.84
N GLY A 803 5.75 -25.66 30.52
CA GLY A 803 4.38 -25.13 30.59
C GLY A 803 3.48 -25.51 29.41
N LEU A 804 3.94 -26.31 28.45
CA LEU A 804 3.14 -26.83 27.35
C LEU A 804 3.48 -28.29 27.07
N ALA A 805 2.48 -29.18 27.15
CA ALA A 805 2.68 -30.61 26.91
C ALA A 805 2.68 -30.91 25.42
N LEU A 806 3.83 -31.33 24.87
CA LEU A 806 3.92 -31.73 23.47
C LEU A 806 3.53 -33.21 23.31
N PRO A 807 2.68 -33.56 22.34
CA PRO A 807 2.38 -34.96 22.06
C PRO A 807 3.64 -35.69 21.56
N ALA A 808 3.67 -37.03 21.68
CA ALA A 808 4.81 -37.83 21.25
C ALA A 808 5.11 -37.70 19.74
N GLN A 809 4.09 -37.37 18.94
CA GLN A 809 4.18 -37.09 17.51
C GLN A 809 3.33 -35.86 17.18
N PRO A 810 3.86 -34.64 17.39
CA PRO A 810 3.13 -33.43 17.04
C PRO A 810 3.03 -33.29 15.52
N ARG A 811 1.85 -32.89 15.03
CA ARG A 811 1.72 -32.41 13.67
C ARG A 811 2.49 -31.11 13.56
N MET A 812 3.54 -31.11 12.76
CA MET A 812 4.39 -29.95 12.57
C MET A 812 4.52 -29.62 11.09
N VAL A 813 4.47 -28.32 10.81
CA VAL A 813 4.76 -27.76 9.50
C VAL A 813 5.94 -26.81 9.66
N TYR A 814 6.92 -26.91 8.77
CA TYR A 814 8.11 -26.09 8.85
C TYR A 814 8.74 -25.83 7.49
N PHE A 815 9.61 -24.82 7.43
CA PHE A 815 10.54 -24.62 6.32
C PHE A 815 11.87 -24.11 6.87
N SER A 816 12.95 -24.35 6.11
CA SER A 816 14.31 -23.96 6.46
C SER A 816 15.14 -23.78 5.19
N GLY A 817 16.16 -22.93 5.24
CA GLY A 817 17.04 -22.66 4.10
C GLY A 817 18.24 -21.83 4.51
N LYS A 818 19.15 -21.56 3.57
CA LYS A 818 20.23 -20.59 3.79
C LYS A 818 19.68 -19.17 3.67
N PRO A 819 20.24 -18.17 4.36
CA PRO A 819 19.72 -16.79 4.34
C PRO A 819 19.54 -16.18 2.95
N GLY A 820 20.36 -16.59 1.97
CA GLY A 820 20.29 -16.10 0.59
C GLY A 820 19.36 -16.88 -0.34
N ASP A 821 18.69 -17.95 0.11
CA ASP A 821 17.81 -18.75 -0.73
C ASP A 821 16.54 -17.94 -1.07
N GLU A 822 16.17 -17.86 -2.36
CA GLU A 822 14.97 -17.15 -2.86
C GLU A 822 13.75 -18.06 -3.01
N SER A 823 13.87 -19.33 -2.61
CA SER A 823 12.76 -20.28 -2.59
C SER A 823 12.90 -21.22 -1.41
N SER A 824 11.77 -21.67 -0.87
CA SER A 824 11.73 -22.70 0.16
C SER A 824 10.44 -23.51 0.04
N GLN A 825 10.42 -24.69 0.66
CA GLN A 825 9.25 -25.57 0.65
C GLN A 825 8.78 -25.82 2.07
N LEU A 826 7.48 -25.69 2.29
CA LEU A 826 6.82 -26.19 3.50
C LEU A 826 6.88 -27.72 3.53
N ARG A 827 7.21 -28.26 4.69
CA ARG A 827 7.32 -29.69 4.96
C ARG A 827 6.44 -30.06 6.13
N SER A 828 5.80 -31.22 6.06
CA SER A 828 5.07 -31.83 7.18
C SER A 828 5.95 -32.86 7.89
N SER A 829 5.90 -32.91 9.23
CA SER A 829 6.56 -33.96 10.02
C SER A 829 6.04 -35.37 9.70
N GLU A 830 4.83 -35.49 9.16
CA GLU A 830 4.24 -36.77 8.72
C GLU A 830 4.92 -37.33 7.46
N GLU A 831 5.44 -36.46 6.58
CA GLU A 831 6.00 -36.82 5.27
C GLU A 831 7.53 -36.86 5.26
N SER A 832 8.17 -35.98 6.04
CA SER A 832 9.63 -35.78 5.99
C SER A 832 10.41 -36.48 7.12
N GLY A 833 9.70 -37.21 7.99
CA GLY A 833 10.24 -37.65 9.28
C GLY A 833 10.33 -36.49 10.28
N ALA A 834 10.40 -36.81 11.57
CA ALA A 834 10.40 -35.78 12.60
C ALA A 834 11.69 -34.95 12.54
N LEU A 835 11.56 -33.61 12.53
CA LEU A 835 12.59 -32.68 12.98
C LEU A 835 13.00 -32.90 14.44
N ILE A 836 12.33 -33.82 15.15
CA ILE A 836 12.45 -34.00 16.58
C ILE A 836 12.94 -35.41 16.88
N ASN A 837 14.01 -35.49 17.68
CA ASN A 837 14.26 -36.66 18.49
C ASN A 837 13.54 -36.47 19.84
N VAL A 838 12.29 -36.94 19.93
CA VAL A 838 11.39 -36.71 21.09
C VAL A 838 11.87 -37.43 22.36
N GLN A 839 12.92 -38.26 22.26
CA GLN A 839 13.39 -39.14 23.33
C GLN A 839 13.75 -38.43 24.65
N ASN A 840 13.95 -37.11 24.67
CA ASN A 840 14.26 -36.32 25.88
C ASN A 840 13.36 -35.09 26.11
N GLY A 841 12.22 -34.95 25.42
CA GLY A 841 11.31 -33.80 25.61
C GLY A 841 11.86 -32.45 25.13
N ARG A 842 12.75 -32.46 24.12
CA ARG A 842 13.34 -31.25 23.52
C ARG A 842 13.07 -31.18 22.03
N LEU A 843 12.75 -30.00 21.53
CA LEU A 843 12.62 -29.71 20.11
C LEU A 843 14.00 -29.38 19.52
N GLN A 844 14.34 -29.97 18.39
CA GLN A 844 15.56 -29.62 17.64
C GLN A 844 15.15 -28.72 16.48
N LEU A 845 15.37 -27.41 16.64
CA LEU A 845 15.06 -26.42 15.61
C LEU A 845 16.26 -26.29 14.68
N PRO A 846 16.14 -26.64 13.38
CA PRO A 846 17.23 -26.45 12.43
C PRO A 846 17.71 -24.99 12.40
N ALA A 847 18.96 -24.78 12.02
CA ALA A 847 19.44 -23.44 11.67
C ALA A 847 18.50 -22.80 10.64
N TYR A 848 18.25 -21.50 10.77
CA TYR A 848 17.43 -20.72 9.83
C TYR A 848 16.11 -21.43 9.50
N SER A 849 15.23 -21.56 10.50
CA SER A 849 13.96 -22.27 10.34
C SER A 849 12.78 -21.58 11.02
N VAL A 850 11.59 -21.82 10.47
CA VAL A 850 10.30 -21.47 11.07
C VAL A 850 9.49 -22.76 11.21
N VAL A 851 8.92 -22.98 12.39
CA VAL A 851 8.16 -24.18 12.74
C VAL A 851 6.82 -23.77 13.35
N ALA A 852 5.73 -24.42 12.91
CA ALA A 852 4.45 -24.43 13.59
C ALA A 852 4.10 -25.84 14.02
N ALA A 853 3.57 -25.98 15.24
CA ALA A 853 3.14 -27.23 15.82
C ALA A 853 1.70 -27.12 16.33
N SER A 854 0.86 -28.11 16.00
CA SER A 854 -0.40 -28.32 16.69
C SER A 854 -0.16 -29.10 17.97
N VAL A 855 -0.52 -28.49 19.09
CA VAL A 855 -0.49 -29.09 20.41
C VAL A 855 -1.93 -29.47 20.74
N ALA A 856 -2.17 -30.76 20.99
CA ALA A 856 -3.50 -31.30 21.26
C ALA A 856 -4.19 -30.52 22.42
N PRO A 857 -5.53 -30.42 22.40
CA PRO A 857 -6.31 -29.69 23.42
C PRO A 857 -6.02 -30.11 24.86
#